data_AF-A0AAJ6YLM1-F1
#
_entry.id   AF-A0AAJ6YLM1-F1
#
_cell.length_a   1.000
_cell.length_b   1.000
_cell.length_c   1.000
_cell.angle_alpha   90.00
_cell.angle_beta   90.00
_cell.angle_gamma   90.00
#
_symmetry.space_group_name_H-M   'P 1'
#
loop_
_entity.id
_entity.type
_entity.pdbx_description
1 polymer ?
#
loop_
_entity_poly.entity_id
_entity_poly.type
_entity_poly.pdbx_seq_one_letter_code
_entity_poly.pdbx_strand_id
1 'polypeptide(L)'
;MEDSSISTFKIILALGFGILHRWHVSTLFENERHFSHLSELEREMSFRTEMGFYYSYYKTLTESESFLEGMDRINHDNLSQYPQITNAEKKYNLVPEINIAMFYHILKYLGFMPKPLCWQIERDEGLSVIISCEGLGVPMYFYLEFVWIFTLVTGAIVFLYSTNLSGSISGGLIAIASFFFNHDECTRVQWTPPLRESFAYPSHLLQMYILSMILKRKKVPQHFSENSDLVILISFCLVSWQFSPFVFITQTIAMLILKWLRIIDNKMYSYYFMIHLLSVGVSIIIKKSFFLLNSFHLALLVVSYGWSELSRVLSHKFDFRTLTLLEITGTLFFTKLWKILFINSSDYEHIVNILRSKVTNYKDFHTMLYTCAAEFDFLKYQTYETLIKTYLLPTFILAGVLVLYYWYRNLQTQGFPNCIEPDIAYNILQTAAFTIMAVFIMRLKLFMTPHICIFAGLACSKRYLDKLGIKKEITQRMLITLVLAIMSYNGIQRFMKQREIVGEYSNVDQEELFEWVQAKTPKTAVFAGKMSLMANLMLSTRRPIVNNPYYEDKEMRDRTKKVYEIFSRKSVSEVHETLKKLQVDYLIIEEAICYGRGYWKPGCKMLDLWDLDDEGNAKKEKKVPVCPILFRGNAHPFHRVYENRSYAVLQLNYTKYIEYIPNNNFLYIAIAIVNV
;
A
#
# COMPACT_ATOMS: atom_id res chain seq x y z
N MET A 1 17.47 -24.90 -31.42
CA MET A 1 16.04 -24.71 -31.75
C MET A 1 15.12 -25.20 -30.64
N GLU A 2 15.42 -26.34 -30.01
CA GLU A 2 14.61 -26.93 -28.92
C GLU A 2 14.49 -26.04 -27.66
N ASP A 3 15.60 -25.46 -27.19
CA ASP A 3 15.58 -24.52 -26.04
C ASP A 3 14.79 -23.23 -26.32
N SER A 4 14.78 -22.75 -27.58
CA SER A 4 14.02 -21.57 -27.99
C SER A 4 12.52 -21.85 -27.96
N SER A 5 12.11 -23.00 -28.51
CA SER A 5 10.70 -23.44 -28.51
C SER A 5 10.14 -23.61 -27.09
N ILE A 6 10.92 -24.22 -26.19
CA ILE A 6 10.54 -24.39 -24.77
C ILE A 6 10.43 -23.03 -24.05
N SER A 7 11.31 -22.08 -24.38
CA SER A 7 11.24 -20.72 -23.83
C SER A 7 9.98 -19.98 -24.29
N THR A 8 9.65 -20.05 -25.58
CA THR A 8 8.44 -19.43 -26.14
C THR A 8 7.18 -20.03 -25.53
N PHE A 9 7.12 -21.35 -25.36
CA PHE A 9 5.99 -22.03 -24.73
C PHE A 9 5.74 -21.56 -23.29
N LYS A 10 6.80 -21.38 -22.49
CA LYS A 10 6.70 -20.84 -21.12
C LYS A 10 6.11 -19.43 -21.10
N ILE A 11 6.50 -18.58 -22.05
CA ILE A 11 5.99 -17.20 -22.16
C ILE A 11 4.50 -17.21 -22.53
N ILE A 12 4.07 -18.07 -23.45
CA ILE A 12 2.65 -18.21 -23.82
C ILE A 12 1.82 -18.66 -22.61
N LEU A 13 2.28 -19.66 -21.86
CA LEU A 13 1.60 -20.09 -20.63
C LEU A 13 1.55 -18.97 -19.59
N ALA A 14 2.64 -18.24 -19.40
CA ALA A 14 2.69 -17.11 -18.49
C ALA A 14 1.65 -16.03 -18.85
N LEU A 15 1.54 -15.70 -20.14
CA LEU A 15 0.55 -14.75 -20.63
C LEU A 15 -0.88 -15.27 -20.41
N GLY A 16 -1.14 -16.55 -20.68
CA GLY A 16 -2.44 -17.19 -20.42
C GLY A 16 -2.84 -17.11 -18.94
N PHE A 17 -1.93 -17.44 -18.01
CA PHE A 17 -2.18 -17.31 -16.58
C PHE A 17 -2.32 -15.86 -16.13
N GLY A 18 -1.57 -14.93 -16.72
CA GLY A 18 -1.73 -13.50 -16.49
C GLY A 18 -3.13 -13.01 -16.90
N ILE A 19 -3.61 -13.39 -18.09
CA ILE A 19 -4.95 -13.04 -18.58
C ILE A 19 -6.02 -13.61 -17.64
N LEU A 20 -5.86 -14.87 -17.21
CA LEU A 20 -6.74 -15.49 -16.22
C LEU A 20 -6.75 -14.73 -14.90
N HIS A 21 -5.60 -14.24 -14.43
CA HIS A 21 -5.53 -13.45 -13.20
C HIS A 21 -6.23 -12.11 -13.34
N ARG A 22 -6.00 -11.38 -14.45
CA ARG A 22 -6.73 -10.14 -14.75
C ARG A 22 -8.24 -10.38 -14.74
N TRP A 23 -8.69 -11.38 -15.49
CA TRP A 23 -10.12 -11.72 -15.55
C TRP A 23 -10.68 -12.08 -14.17
N HIS A 24 -9.96 -12.88 -13.38
CA HIS A 24 -10.39 -13.25 -12.05
C HIS A 24 -10.55 -12.03 -11.13
N VAL A 25 -9.56 -11.13 -11.08
CA VAL A 25 -9.60 -9.94 -10.23
C VAL A 25 -10.70 -8.98 -10.66
N SER A 26 -10.83 -8.70 -11.97
CA SER A 26 -11.87 -7.79 -12.46
C SER A 26 -13.26 -8.32 -12.14
N THR A 27 -13.48 -9.63 -12.26
CA THR A 27 -14.75 -10.26 -11.88
C THR A 27 -15.00 -10.20 -10.38
N LEU A 28 -13.98 -10.40 -9.53
CA LEU A 28 -14.16 -10.25 -8.08
C LEU A 28 -14.51 -8.82 -7.68
N PHE A 29 -13.83 -7.83 -8.28
CA PHE A 29 -14.12 -6.42 -8.06
C PHE A 29 -15.56 -6.07 -8.47
N GLU A 30 -16.01 -6.57 -9.62
CA GLU A 30 -17.36 -6.36 -10.11
C GLU A 30 -18.40 -7.04 -9.21
N ASN A 31 -18.20 -8.32 -8.90
CA ASN A 31 -19.15 -9.08 -8.10
C ASN A 31 -19.33 -8.51 -6.69
N GLU A 32 -18.29 -7.94 -6.07
CA GLU A 32 -18.39 -7.44 -4.70
C GLU A 32 -19.09 -6.09 -4.58
N ARG A 33 -18.89 -5.22 -5.58
CA ARG A 33 -19.37 -3.83 -5.52
C ARG A 33 -20.57 -3.56 -6.40
N HIS A 34 -20.80 -4.42 -7.40
CA HIS A 34 -21.69 -4.18 -8.52
C HIS A 34 -21.36 -2.83 -9.19
N PHE A 35 -20.06 -2.61 -9.42
CA PHE A 35 -19.48 -1.31 -9.79
C PHE A 35 -20.06 -0.75 -11.10
N SER A 36 -20.39 -1.66 -12.00
CA SER A 36 -21.19 -1.49 -13.20
C SER A 36 -22.48 -0.70 -12.97
N HIS A 37 -23.20 -1.01 -11.90
CA HIS A 37 -24.51 -0.45 -11.60
C HIS A 37 -24.47 0.84 -10.76
N LEU A 38 -23.29 1.24 -10.29
CA LEU A 38 -23.15 2.44 -9.47
C LEU A 38 -23.16 3.70 -10.33
N SER A 39 -23.78 4.75 -9.82
CA SER A 39 -23.64 6.11 -10.35
C SER A 39 -22.21 6.61 -10.20
N GLU A 40 -21.84 7.68 -10.90
CA GLU A 40 -20.51 8.29 -10.79
C GLU A 40 -20.17 8.67 -9.34
N LEU A 41 -21.14 9.26 -8.61
CA LEU A 41 -20.96 9.63 -7.21
C LEU A 41 -20.75 8.40 -6.32
N GLU A 42 -21.55 7.34 -6.49
CA GLU A 42 -21.41 6.09 -5.73
C GLU A 42 -20.08 5.39 -6.00
N ARG A 43 -19.61 5.39 -7.25
CA ARG A 43 -18.29 4.86 -7.60
C ARG A 43 -17.17 5.62 -6.89
N GLU A 44 -17.25 6.94 -6.85
CA GLU A 44 -16.31 7.79 -6.11
C GLU A 44 -16.38 7.53 -4.61
N MET A 45 -17.58 7.39 -4.07
CA MET A 45 -17.78 7.03 -2.66
C MET A 45 -17.19 5.66 -2.30
N SER A 46 -17.17 4.71 -3.24
CA SER A 46 -16.53 3.41 -3.03
C SER A 46 -15.00 3.51 -2.83
N PHE A 47 -14.37 4.58 -3.32
CA PHE A 47 -12.94 4.84 -3.17
C PHE A 47 -12.64 5.59 -1.87
N ARG A 48 -12.56 4.84 -0.77
CA ARG A 48 -12.25 5.37 0.57
C ARG A 48 -10.75 5.54 0.81
N THR A 49 -10.38 6.38 1.78
CA THR A 49 -8.99 6.52 2.27
C THR A 49 -7.99 6.90 1.17
N GLU A 50 -6.88 6.17 1.06
CA GLU A 50 -5.81 6.37 0.08
C GLU A 50 -6.32 6.22 -1.36
N MET A 51 -7.32 5.35 -1.61
CA MET A 51 -7.85 5.14 -2.96
C MET A 51 -8.47 6.41 -3.52
N GLY A 52 -9.37 7.04 -2.75
CA GLY A 52 -10.03 8.28 -3.17
C GLY A 52 -9.06 9.44 -3.27
N PHE A 53 -8.09 9.50 -2.35
CA PHE A 53 -7.05 10.52 -2.34
C PHE A 53 -6.16 10.49 -3.58
N TYR A 54 -5.79 9.31 -4.06
CA TYR A 54 -4.96 9.18 -5.24
C TYR A 54 -5.76 9.31 -6.54
N TYR A 55 -6.94 8.71 -6.58
CA TYR A 55 -7.83 8.85 -7.74
C TYR A 55 -8.28 10.29 -7.96
N SER A 56 -8.41 11.12 -6.92
CA SER A 56 -8.77 12.54 -7.09
C SER A 56 -7.74 13.33 -7.91
N TYR A 57 -6.44 12.99 -7.82
CA TYR A 57 -5.42 13.62 -8.65
C TYR A 57 -5.52 13.18 -10.11
N TYR A 58 -5.72 11.88 -10.34
CA TYR A 58 -6.00 11.36 -11.67
C TYR A 58 -7.22 12.04 -12.30
N LYS A 59 -8.33 12.12 -11.55
CA LYS A 59 -9.57 12.79 -11.95
C LYS A 59 -9.32 14.25 -12.35
N THR A 60 -8.56 14.99 -11.54
CA THR A 60 -8.17 16.38 -11.84
C THR A 60 -7.39 16.48 -13.15
N LEU A 61 -6.44 15.57 -13.40
CA LEU A 61 -5.67 15.56 -14.65
C LEU A 61 -6.53 15.24 -15.87
N THR A 62 -7.43 14.26 -15.79
CA THR A 62 -8.23 13.81 -16.94
C THR A 62 -9.39 14.74 -17.28
N GLU A 63 -9.93 15.45 -16.29
CA GLU A 63 -11.03 16.40 -16.50
C GLU A 63 -10.57 17.80 -16.92
N SER A 64 -9.30 18.15 -16.71
CA SER A 64 -8.73 19.38 -17.28
C SER A 64 -8.79 19.38 -18.81
N GLU A 65 -8.86 20.56 -19.41
CA GLU A 65 -8.97 20.68 -20.87
C GLU A 65 -7.71 20.16 -21.56
N SER A 66 -6.55 20.44 -20.95
CA SER A 66 -5.26 19.93 -21.37
C SER A 66 -4.50 19.28 -20.23
N PHE A 67 -3.61 18.34 -20.56
CA PHE A 67 -2.72 17.70 -19.59
C PHE A 67 -1.86 18.71 -18.82
N LEU A 68 -1.35 19.76 -19.49
CA LEU A 68 -0.51 20.78 -18.87
C LEU A 68 -1.27 21.62 -17.85
N GLU A 69 -2.52 21.97 -18.14
CA GLU A 69 -3.38 22.67 -17.19
C GLU A 69 -3.66 21.79 -15.96
N GLY A 70 -3.94 20.51 -16.16
CA GLY A 70 -4.10 19.56 -15.05
C GLY A 70 -2.83 19.47 -14.19
N MET A 71 -1.65 19.46 -14.83
CA MET A 71 -0.37 19.41 -14.12
C MET A 71 -0.12 20.69 -13.30
N ASP A 72 -0.49 21.86 -13.82
CA ASP A 72 -0.40 23.13 -13.09
C ASP A 72 -1.30 23.13 -11.84
N ARG A 73 -2.53 22.61 -11.96
CA ARG A 73 -3.46 22.46 -10.82
C ARG A 73 -2.91 21.55 -9.72
N ILE A 74 -2.19 20.48 -10.07
CA ILE A 74 -1.55 19.58 -9.10
C ILE A 74 -0.28 20.19 -8.49
N ASN A 75 0.46 20.96 -9.28
CA ASN A 75 1.64 21.68 -8.79
C ASN A 75 1.30 22.81 -7.81
N HIS A 76 0.10 23.38 -7.94
CA HIS A 76 -0.46 24.40 -7.06
C HIS A 76 -1.72 23.89 -6.33
N ASP A 77 -1.62 22.72 -5.71
CA ASP A 77 -2.74 22.07 -5.04
C ASP A 77 -3.10 22.81 -3.74
N ASN A 78 -4.28 23.43 -3.74
CA ASN A 78 -4.89 24.11 -2.60
C ASN A 78 -6.05 23.31 -1.96
N LEU A 79 -6.38 22.13 -2.49
CA LEU A 79 -7.49 21.32 -2.02
C LEU A 79 -7.06 20.32 -0.96
N SER A 80 -5.90 19.67 -1.13
CA SER A 80 -5.52 18.55 -0.25
C SER A 80 -5.03 18.95 1.15
N GLN A 81 -4.53 20.18 1.33
CA GLN A 81 -3.88 20.64 2.57
C GLN A 81 -4.21 22.11 2.93
N TYR A 82 -5.45 22.55 2.74
CA TYR A 82 -5.85 23.94 2.98
C TYR A 82 -5.49 24.42 4.40
N PRO A 83 -4.90 25.62 4.60
CA PRO A 83 -4.73 26.73 3.65
C PRO A 83 -3.42 26.71 2.85
N GLN A 84 -2.60 25.68 3.02
CA GLN A 84 -1.31 25.60 2.36
C GLN A 84 -1.47 25.17 0.91
N ILE A 85 -0.82 25.91 0.01
CA ILE A 85 -0.64 25.48 -1.38
C ILE A 85 0.58 24.58 -1.42
N THR A 86 0.39 23.34 -1.87
CA THR A 86 1.45 22.35 -1.91
C THR A 86 1.67 21.84 -3.33
N ASN A 87 2.92 21.52 -3.65
CA ASN A 87 3.21 20.80 -4.88
C ASN A 87 2.98 19.30 -4.65
N ALA A 88 1.85 18.80 -5.14
CA ALA A 88 1.44 17.42 -4.92
C ALA A 88 2.31 16.41 -5.69
N GLU A 89 2.88 16.77 -6.86
CA GLU A 89 3.82 15.92 -7.61
C GLU A 89 5.08 15.60 -6.78
N LYS A 90 5.67 16.60 -6.13
CA LYS A 90 6.90 16.43 -5.33
C LYS A 90 6.64 15.76 -4.00
N LYS A 91 5.48 16.05 -3.38
CA LYS A 91 5.13 15.57 -2.05
C LYS A 91 4.63 14.13 -2.07
N TYR A 92 3.74 13.79 -3.00
CA TYR A 92 3.10 12.48 -3.08
C TYR A 92 3.64 11.66 -4.25
N ASN A 93 3.54 10.33 -4.18
CA ASN A 93 4.02 9.42 -5.22
C ASN A 93 3.00 9.27 -6.36
N LEU A 94 2.75 10.35 -7.12
CA LEU A 94 1.68 10.42 -8.15
C LEU A 94 2.11 9.96 -9.55
N VAL A 95 3.32 9.41 -9.71
CA VAL A 95 3.84 9.02 -11.03
C VAL A 95 2.91 8.06 -11.79
N PRO A 96 2.29 7.04 -11.15
CA PRO A 96 1.30 6.19 -11.82
C PRO A 96 0.13 6.98 -12.41
N GLU A 97 -0.50 7.88 -11.64
CA GLU A 97 -1.66 8.66 -12.06
C GLU A 97 -1.29 9.64 -13.18
N ILE A 98 -0.14 10.29 -13.08
CA ILE A 98 0.35 11.23 -14.09
C ILE A 98 0.55 10.52 -15.43
N ASN A 99 1.19 9.34 -15.41
CA ASN A 99 1.42 8.55 -16.63
C ASN A 99 0.11 8.05 -17.25
N ILE A 100 -0.82 7.54 -16.43
CA ILE A 100 -2.12 7.06 -16.92
C ILE A 100 -2.94 8.22 -17.49
N ALA A 101 -2.95 9.38 -16.83
CA ALA A 101 -3.66 10.55 -17.32
C ALA A 101 -3.04 11.13 -18.60
N MET A 102 -1.71 11.12 -18.73
CA MET A 102 -1.03 11.51 -19.96
C MET A 102 -1.47 10.60 -21.12
N PHE A 103 -1.50 9.28 -20.89
CA PHE A 103 -1.94 8.33 -21.91
C PHE A 103 -3.42 8.50 -22.26
N TYR A 104 -4.28 8.82 -21.29
CA TYR A 104 -5.68 9.17 -21.51
C TYR A 104 -5.83 10.38 -22.45
N HIS A 105 -5.08 11.47 -22.19
CA HIS A 105 -5.08 12.65 -23.05
C HIS A 105 -4.57 12.36 -24.47
N ILE A 106 -3.52 11.53 -24.61
CA ILE A 106 -3.00 11.11 -25.91
C ILE A 106 -4.07 10.36 -26.71
N LEU A 107 -4.77 9.39 -26.10
CA LEU A 107 -5.83 8.64 -26.79
C LEU A 107 -7.04 9.52 -27.13
N LYS A 108 -7.40 10.45 -26.25
CA LYS A 108 -8.46 11.45 -26.49
C LYS A 108 -8.10 12.35 -27.67
N TYR A 109 -6.86 12.83 -27.73
CA TYR A 109 -6.35 13.67 -28.82
C TYR A 109 -6.31 12.91 -30.16
N LEU A 110 -5.91 11.64 -30.15
CA LEU A 110 -5.89 10.80 -31.34
C LEU A 110 -7.29 10.35 -31.83
N GLY A 111 -8.35 10.66 -31.07
CA GLY A 111 -9.71 10.25 -31.42
C GLY A 111 -9.99 8.75 -31.26
N PHE A 112 -9.14 8.02 -30.54
CA PHE A 112 -9.30 6.58 -30.28
C PHE A 112 -10.14 6.27 -29.04
N MET A 113 -10.67 7.29 -28.37
CA MET A 113 -11.51 7.11 -27.19
C MET A 113 -12.90 6.61 -27.59
N PRO A 114 -13.32 5.42 -27.13
CA PRO A 114 -14.64 4.90 -27.44
C PRO A 114 -15.73 5.66 -26.68
N LYS A 115 -16.93 5.70 -27.24
CA LYS A 115 -18.08 6.31 -26.56
C LYS A 115 -18.48 5.46 -25.36
N PRO A 116 -18.78 6.08 -24.20
CA PRO A 116 -19.28 5.35 -23.04
C PRO A 116 -20.67 4.79 -23.33
N LEU A 117 -20.95 3.60 -22.81
CA LEU A 117 -22.27 2.99 -22.83
C LEU A 117 -23.00 3.39 -21.56
N CYS A 118 -24.13 4.09 -21.68
CA CYS A 118 -24.87 4.58 -20.52
C CYS A 118 -26.27 3.96 -20.47
N TRP A 119 -26.73 3.64 -19.27
CA TRP A 119 -28.09 3.17 -19.01
C TRP A 119 -28.63 3.77 -17.71
N GLN A 120 -29.95 3.75 -17.59
CA GLN A 120 -30.66 4.17 -16.39
C GLN A 120 -30.90 2.95 -15.51
N ILE A 121 -30.68 3.11 -14.21
CA ILE A 121 -30.85 2.05 -13.22
C ILE A 121 -31.87 2.54 -12.20
N GLU A 122 -32.94 1.78 -12.06
CA GLU A 122 -33.90 1.93 -10.97
C GLU A 122 -33.29 1.26 -9.73
N ARG A 123 -33.14 2.04 -8.66
CA ARG A 123 -32.69 1.58 -7.34
C ARG A 123 -33.89 1.08 -6.51
N ASP A 124 -33.63 0.63 -5.28
CA ASP A 124 -34.66 0.22 -4.32
C ASP A 124 -35.75 1.30 -4.08
N GLU A 125 -36.92 0.86 -3.57
CA GLU A 125 -38.09 1.71 -3.34
C GLU A 125 -37.74 3.02 -2.57
N GLY A 126 -37.95 4.15 -3.23
CA GLY A 126 -37.77 5.49 -2.65
C GLY A 126 -36.47 6.21 -3.01
N LEU A 127 -35.55 5.57 -3.74
CA LEU A 127 -34.33 6.20 -4.26
C LEU A 127 -34.51 6.75 -5.68
N SER A 128 -33.77 7.81 -6.00
CA SER A 128 -33.77 8.42 -7.34
C SER A 128 -33.15 7.48 -8.37
N VAL A 129 -33.70 7.51 -9.59
CA VAL A 129 -33.13 6.83 -10.76
C VAL A 129 -31.76 7.43 -11.07
N ILE A 130 -30.76 6.58 -11.24
CA ILE A 130 -29.38 6.99 -11.54
C ILE A 130 -29.01 6.64 -12.97
N ILE A 131 -28.11 7.45 -13.55
CA ILE A 131 -27.49 7.16 -14.84
C ILE A 131 -26.10 6.56 -14.57
N SER A 132 -25.89 5.33 -15.02
CA SER A 132 -24.58 4.69 -15.01
C SER A 132 -24.00 4.68 -16.42
N CYS A 133 -22.73 5.04 -16.55
CA CYS A 133 -21.98 4.97 -17.80
C CYS A 133 -20.74 4.10 -17.66
N GLU A 134 -20.43 3.29 -18.66
CA GLU A 134 -19.32 2.35 -18.65
C GLU A 134 -18.43 2.44 -19.89
N GLY A 135 -17.23 1.87 -19.76
CA GLY A 135 -16.27 1.68 -20.82
C GLY A 135 -15.05 2.60 -20.69
N LEU A 136 -14.08 2.40 -21.58
CA LEU A 136 -12.80 3.13 -21.57
C LEU A 136 -12.96 4.65 -21.71
N GLY A 137 -14.10 5.11 -22.24
CA GLY A 137 -14.47 6.52 -22.31
C GLY A 137 -14.63 7.20 -20.95
N VAL A 138 -14.88 6.42 -19.90
CA VAL A 138 -15.04 6.89 -18.52
C VAL A 138 -13.69 6.82 -17.80
N PRO A 139 -13.17 7.94 -17.23
CA PRO A 139 -11.85 7.98 -16.60
C PRO A 139 -11.61 6.88 -15.56
N MET A 140 -12.62 6.55 -14.76
CA MET A 140 -12.50 5.55 -13.69
C MET A 140 -12.21 4.15 -14.24
N TYR A 141 -12.94 3.72 -15.27
CA TYR A 141 -12.71 2.45 -15.94
C TYR A 141 -11.36 2.43 -16.63
N PHE A 142 -10.97 3.53 -17.29
CA PHE A 142 -9.65 3.65 -17.89
C PHE A 142 -8.52 3.46 -16.87
N TYR A 143 -8.63 4.10 -15.70
CA TYR A 143 -7.67 3.93 -14.61
C TYR A 143 -7.63 2.48 -14.11
N LEU A 144 -8.80 1.87 -13.86
CA LEU A 144 -8.88 0.49 -13.40
C LEU A 144 -8.29 -0.51 -14.41
N GLU A 145 -8.46 -0.27 -15.71
CA GLU A 145 -7.86 -1.12 -16.75
C GLU A 145 -6.33 -1.14 -16.69
N PHE A 146 -5.70 0.01 -16.40
CA PHE A 146 -4.27 0.04 -16.13
C PHE A 146 -3.90 -0.78 -14.90
N VAL A 147 -4.66 -0.68 -13.81
CA VAL A 147 -4.44 -1.52 -12.62
C VAL A 147 -4.55 -3.01 -12.99
N TRP A 148 -5.56 -3.39 -13.78
CA TRP A 148 -5.75 -4.76 -14.24
C TRP A 148 -4.60 -5.28 -15.12
N ILE A 149 -3.98 -4.44 -15.93
CA ILE A 149 -2.76 -4.80 -16.69
C ILE A 149 -1.61 -5.13 -15.73
N PHE A 150 -1.42 -4.36 -14.66
CA PHE A 150 -0.42 -4.67 -13.63
C PHE A 150 -0.72 -5.99 -12.89
N THR A 151 -2.01 -6.33 -12.69
CA THR A 151 -2.37 -7.65 -12.16
C THR A 151 -2.05 -8.79 -13.12
N LEU A 152 -2.26 -8.61 -14.43
CA LEU A 152 -1.87 -9.59 -15.45
C LEU A 152 -0.37 -9.87 -15.38
N VAL A 153 0.44 -8.81 -15.32
CA VAL A 153 1.89 -8.90 -15.20
C VAL A 153 2.28 -9.67 -13.93
N THR A 154 1.61 -9.42 -12.80
CA THR A 154 1.83 -10.18 -11.55
C THR A 154 1.65 -11.69 -11.75
N GLY A 155 0.53 -12.12 -12.31
CA GLY A 155 0.23 -13.54 -12.52
C GLY A 155 1.23 -14.22 -13.46
N ALA A 156 1.61 -13.53 -14.54
CA ALA A 156 2.63 -13.99 -15.47
C ALA A 156 4.01 -14.15 -14.80
N ILE A 157 4.44 -13.18 -14.00
CA ILE A 157 5.73 -13.22 -13.31
C ILE A 157 5.76 -14.33 -12.27
N VAL A 158 4.71 -14.52 -11.46
CA VAL A 158 4.66 -15.61 -10.45
C VAL A 158 4.94 -16.97 -11.11
N PHE A 159 4.31 -17.25 -12.26
CA PHE A 159 4.52 -18.46 -13.02
C PHE A 159 5.95 -18.58 -13.56
N LEU A 160 6.48 -17.53 -14.21
CA LEU A 160 7.83 -17.52 -14.78
C LEU A 160 8.91 -17.65 -13.70
N TYR A 161 8.72 -16.96 -12.58
CA TYR A 161 9.64 -16.96 -11.46
C TYR A 161 9.78 -18.35 -10.86
N SER A 162 8.66 -19.00 -10.52
CA SER A 162 8.69 -20.37 -10.01
C SER A 162 9.22 -21.38 -11.04
N THR A 163 8.88 -21.22 -12.32
CA THR A 163 9.39 -22.09 -13.40
C THR A 163 10.91 -22.00 -13.51
N ASN A 164 11.48 -20.80 -13.39
CA ASN A 164 12.92 -20.61 -13.44
C ASN A 164 13.63 -21.12 -12.18
N LEU A 165 13.08 -20.87 -11.00
CA LEU A 165 13.66 -21.34 -9.73
C LEU A 165 13.64 -22.87 -9.66
N SER A 166 12.51 -23.51 -9.97
CA SER A 166 12.39 -24.97 -9.95
C SER A 166 13.06 -25.67 -11.14
N GLY A 167 13.30 -24.94 -12.24
CA GLY A 167 13.76 -25.50 -13.50
C GLY A 167 12.71 -26.34 -14.23
N SER A 168 11.43 -26.25 -13.84
CA SER A 168 10.34 -27.11 -14.33
C SER A 168 9.04 -26.33 -14.54
N ILE A 169 8.26 -26.67 -15.58
CA ILE A 169 6.94 -26.07 -15.83
C ILE A 169 5.96 -26.47 -14.72
N SER A 170 6.07 -27.68 -14.17
CA SER A 170 5.27 -28.17 -13.03
C SER A 170 5.42 -27.29 -11.79
N GLY A 171 6.62 -26.81 -11.48
CA GLY A 171 6.83 -25.86 -10.38
C GLY A 171 6.08 -24.54 -10.61
N GLY A 172 6.06 -24.05 -11.84
CA GLY A 172 5.25 -22.89 -12.24
C GLY A 172 3.75 -23.12 -12.05
N LEU A 173 3.24 -24.28 -12.47
CA LEU A 173 1.84 -24.66 -12.31
C LEU A 173 1.40 -24.74 -10.85
N ILE A 174 2.24 -25.28 -9.97
CA ILE A 174 1.94 -25.32 -8.53
C ILE A 174 1.96 -23.92 -7.92
N ALA A 175 2.91 -23.08 -8.29
CA ALA A 175 2.96 -21.71 -7.77
C ALA A 175 1.72 -20.91 -8.16
N ILE A 176 1.30 -20.99 -9.44
CA ILE A 176 0.12 -20.25 -9.90
C ILE A 176 -1.19 -20.83 -9.33
N ALA A 177 -1.31 -22.16 -9.22
CA ALA A 177 -2.46 -22.78 -8.56
C ALA A 177 -2.55 -22.37 -7.09
N SER A 178 -1.42 -22.41 -6.37
CA SER A 178 -1.32 -21.96 -4.98
C SER A 178 -1.71 -20.50 -4.80
N PHE A 179 -1.30 -19.66 -5.75
CA PHE A 179 -1.62 -18.24 -5.78
C PHE A 179 -3.12 -18.00 -5.96
N PHE A 180 -3.78 -18.69 -6.90
CA PHE A 180 -5.23 -18.59 -7.06
C PHE A 180 -6.01 -19.15 -5.86
N PHE A 181 -5.59 -20.28 -5.29
CA PHE A 181 -6.25 -20.86 -4.11
C PHE A 181 -6.13 -20.00 -2.84
N ASN A 182 -5.12 -19.11 -2.80
CA ASN A 182 -4.87 -18.21 -1.67
C ASN A 182 -4.90 -16.74 -2.09
N HIS A 183 -5.72 -16.38 -3.09
CA HIS A 183 -5.72 -15.05 -3.70
C HIS A 183 -5.88 -13.91 -2.67
N ASP A 184 -6.85 -14.01 -1.75
CA ASP A 184 -7.08 -13.05 -0.65
C ASP A 184 -5.87 -12.81 0.26
N GLU A 185 -4.98 -13.79 0.36
CA GLU A 185 -3.77 -13.71 1.19
C GLU A 185 -2.57 -13.23 0.38
N CYS A 186 -2.64 -13.31 -0.95
CA CYS A 186 -1.59 -12.93 -1.90
C CYS A 186 -1.73 -11.49 -2.36
N THR A 187 -2.96 -11.01 -2.55
CA THR A 187 -3.25 -9.66 -3.01
C THR A 187 -4.58 -9.18 -2.46
N ARG A 188 -4.82 -7.89 -2.56
CA ARG A 188 -6.06 -7.22 -2.19
C ARG A 188 -6.53 -6.24 -3.26
N VAL A 189 -5.95 -6.35 -4.45
CA VAL A 189 -6.21 -5.44 -5.56
C VAL A 189 -7.68 -5.47 -5.99
N GLN A 190 -8.41 -6.58 -5.76
CA GLN A 190 -9.87 -6.62 -5.96
C GLN A 190 -10.65 -5.73 -4.98
N TRP A 191 -10.12 -5.43 -3.80
CA TRP A 191 -10.77 -4.57 -2.82
C TRP A 191 -10.31 -3.13 -2.93
N THR A 192 -9.03 -2.95 -3.23
CA THR A 192 -8.40 -1.64 -3.18
C THR A 192 -7.48 -1.41 -4.40
N PRO A 193 -8.04 -1.26 -5.61
CA PRO A 193 -7.24 -1.17 -6.83
C PRO A 193 -6.27 0.03 -6.87
N PRO A 194 -6.69 1.28 -6.55
CA PRO A 194 -5.85 2.49 -6.64
C PRO A 194 -4.75 2.64 -5.57
N LEU A 195 -4.35 1.55 -4.92
CA LEU A 195 -3.24 1.59 -3.97
C LEU A 195 -1.89 1.53 -4.67
N ARG A 196 -0.90 2.13 -4.02
CA ARG A 196 0.45 2.30 -4.55
C ARG A 196 1.17 0.97 -4.79
N GLU A 197 0.95 0.00 -3.91
CA GLU A 197 1.53 -1.34 -4.08
C GLU A 197 0.96 -2.08 -5.30
N SER A 198 -0.24 -1.75 -5.78
CA SER A 198 -0.82 -2.34 -7.00
C SER A 198 0.08 -2.09 -8.22
N PHE A 199 0.79 -0.96 -8.24
CA PHE A 199 1.73 -0.58 -9.30
C PHE A 199 3.18 -1.01 -8.98
N ALA A 200 3.64 -0.78 -7.75
CA ALA A 200 5.03 -1.04 -7.39
C ALA A 200 5.36 -2.53 -7.20
N TYR A 201 4.43 -3.33 -6.67
CA TYR A 201 4.67 -4.75 -6.38
C TYR A 201 4.98 -5.60 -7.62
N PRO A 202 4.27 -5.48 -8.75
CA PRO A 202 4.58 -6.25 -9.96
C PRO A 202 5.97 -5.93 -10.51
N SER A 203 6.36 -4.65 -10.52
CA SER A 203 7.71 -4.23 -10.91
C SER A 203 8.78 -4.74 -9.95
N HIS A 204 8.50 -4.74 -8.65
CA HIS A 204 9.37 -5.31 -7.64
C HIS A 204 9.55 -6.83 -7.82
N LEU A 205 8.45 -7.56 -8.09
CA LEU A 205 8.50 -8.99 -8.33
C LEU A 205 9.32 -9.33 -9.59
N LEU A 206 9.17 -8.53 -10.66
CA LEU A 206 9.99 -8.66 -11.87
C LEU A 206 11.46 -8.38 -11.59
N GLN A 207 11.75 -7.34 -10.80
CA GLN A 207 13.10 -7.00 -10.37
C GLN A 207 13.75 -8.16 -9.61
N MET A 208 13.03 -8.77 -8.67
CA MET A 208 13.53 -9.92 -7.91
C MET A 208 13.75 -11.15 -8.80
N TYR A 209 12.87 -11.38 -9.78
CA TYR A 209 13.01 -12.44 -10.76
C TYR A 209 14.31 -12.29 -11.58
N ILE A 210 14.55 -11.09 -12.13
CA ILE A 210 15.76 -10.79 -12.92
C ILE A 210 17.01 -10.91 -12.04
N LEU A 211 16.98 -10.38 -10.81
CA LEU A 211 18.11 -10.52 -9.87
C LEU A 211 18.41 -11.99 -9.56
N SER A 212 17.37 -12.82 -9.37
CA SER A 212 17.53 -14.26 -9.16
C SER A 212 18.16 -14.95 -10.37
N MET A 213 17.81 -14.56 -11.60
CA MET A 213 18.46 -15.07 -12.81
C MET A 213 19.94 -14.71 -12.89
N ILE A 214 20.31 -13.48 -12.52
CA ILE A 214 21.70 -13.02 -12.49
C ILE A 214 22.52 -13.80 -11.45
N LEU A 215 21.95 -13.98 -10.25
CA LEU A 215 22.57 -14.78 -9.18
C LEU A 215 22.79 -16.24 -9.61
N LYS A 216 21.80 -16.85 -10.26
CA LYS A 216 21.88 -18.23 -10.76
C LYS A 216 23.03 -18.42 -11.76
N ARG A 217 23.32 -17.41 -12.59
CA ARG A 217 24.42 -17.43 -13.57
C ARG A 217 25.80 -17.23 -12.93
N LYS A 218 25.88 -16.71 -11.70
CA LYS A 218 27.13 -16.30 -11.01
C LYS A 218 28.04 -15.39 -11.86
N LYS A 219 27.46 -14.63 -12.79
CA LYS A 219 28.18 -13.75 -13.70
C LYS A 219 27.50 -12.40 -13.77
N VAL A 220 28.30 -11.36 -13.63
CA VAL A 220 27.86 -9.97 -13.82
C VAL A 220 27.57 -9.75 -15.31
N PRO A 221 26.40 -9.18 -15.67
CA PRO A 221 26.12 -8.71 -17.03
C PRO A 221 27.21 -7.77 -17.54
N GLN A 222 27.67 -7.99 -18.78
CA GLN A 222 28.75 -7.18 -19.37
C GLN A 222 28.22 -5.93 -20.07
N HIS A 223 26.99 -5.96 -20.58
CA HIS A 223 26.41 -4.85 -21.34
C HIS A 223 25.52 -3.96 -20.46
N PHE A 224 25.58 -2.66 -20.71
CA PHE A 224 24.75 -1.67 -20.01
C PHE A 224 23.25 -1.84 -20.29
N SER A 225 22.86 -2.32 -21.47
CA SER A 225 21.47 -2.63 -21.82
C SER A 225 20.85 -3.74 -20.97
N GLU A 226 21.66 -4.66 -20.44
CA GLU A 226 21.17 -5.68 -19.50
C GLU A 226 20.91 -5.09 -18.10
N ASN A 227 21.42 -3.89 -17.82
CA ASN A 227 21.26 -3.19 -16.54
C ASN A 227 20.12 -2.17 -16.57
N SER A 228 19.75 -1.67 -17.74
CA SER A 228 18.71 -0.63 -17.88
C SER A 228 17.37 -1.11 -17.35
N ASP A 229 17.01 -2.37 -17.58
CA ASP A 229 15.73 -2.94 -17.12
C ASP A 229 15.62 -2.91 -15.60
N LEU A 230 16.67 -3.32 -14.90
CA LEU A 230 16.71 -3.28 -13.43
C LEU A 230 16.65 -1.84 -12.91
N VAL A 231 17.37 -0.92 -13.55
CA VAL A 231 17.35 0.50 -13.15
C VAL A 231 15.96 1.10 -13.32
N ILE A 232 15.29 0.83 -14.44
CA ILE A 232 13.92 1.30 -14.70
C ILE A 232 12.95 0.71 -13.68
N LEU A 233 13.02 -0.60 -13.42
CA LEU A 233 12.12 -1.27 -12.47
C LEU A 233 12.30 -0.76 -11.04
N ILE A 234 13.54 -0.62 -10.56
CA ILE A 234 13.82 -0.11 -9.21
C ILE A 234 13.40 1.36 -9.12
N SER A 235 13.71 2.17 -10.13
CA SER A 235 13.31 3.59 -10.16
C SER A 235 11.79 3.73 -10.11
N PHE A 236 11.07 2.94 -10.93
CA PHE A 236 9.61 2.92 -10.94
C PHE A 236 9.02 2.54 -9.58
N CYS A 237 9.60 1.55 -8.89
CA CYS A 237 9.18 1.19 -7.53
C CYS A 237 9.37 2.34 -6.54
N LEU A 238 10.53 3.01 -6.59
CA LEU A 238 10.88 4.13 -5.69
C LEU A 238 10.00 5.36 -5.91
N VAL A 239 9.58 5.63 -7.15
CA VAL A 239 8.71 6.77 -7.46
C VAL A 239 7.22 6.48 -7.31
N SER A 240 6.80 5.21 -7.41
CA SER A 240 5.39 4.83 -7.35
C SER A 240 4.91 4.54 -5.92
N TRP A 241 5.83 4.20 -5.00
CA TRP A 241 5.44 3.77 -3.66
C TRP A 241 6.45 4.18 -2.57
N GLN A 242 5.95 4.83 -1.51
CA GLN A 242 6.78 5.37 -0.43
C GLN A 242 7.48 4.31 0.40
N PHE A 243 6.95 3.08 0.46
CA PHE A 243 7.52 2.01 1.26
C PHE A 243 8.51 1.11 0.51
N SER A 244 8.70 1.32 -0.79
CA SER A 244 9.70 0.60 -1.60
C SER A 244 11.12 0.61 -0.99
N PRO A 245 11.63 1.72 -0.41
CA PRO A 245 12.93 1.73 0.25
C PRO A 245 13.06 0.68 1.37
N PHE A 246 11.99 0.40 2.13
CA PHE A 246 12.03 -0.61 3.19
C PHE A 246 12.16 -2.03 2.64
N VAL A 247 11.51 -2.29 1.51
CA VAL A 247 11.65 -3.58 0.82
C VAL A 247 13.05 -3.73 0.24
N PHE A 248 13.63 -2.68 -0.32
CA PHE A 248 15.01 -2.73 -0.82
C PHE A 248 16.06 -2.80 0.31
N ILE A 249 15.76 -2.34 1.52
CA ILE A 249 16.60 -2.60 2.71
C ILE A 249 16.67 -4.10 2.99
N THR A 250 15.55 -4.83 2.98
CA THR A 250 15.59 -6.28 3.22
C THR A 250 16.38 -7.01 2.13
N GLN A 251 16.23 -6.58 0.87
CA GLN A 251 17.02 -7.09 -0.24
C GLN A 251 18.52 -6.81 -0.09
N THR A 252 18.88 -5.59 0.34
CA THR A 252 20.28 -5.20 0.59
C THR A 252 20.89 -6.04 1.70
N ILE A 253 20.14 -6.28 2.79
CA ILE A 253 20.55 -7.16 3.89
C ILE A 253 20.73 -8.60 3.40
N ALA A 254 19.82 -9.13 2.58
CA ALA A 254 19.94 -10.47 2.01
C ALA A 254 21.23 -10.59 1.15
N MET A 255 21.51 -9.61 0.29
CA MET A 255 22.72 -9.56 -0.51
C MET A 255 23.99 -9.46 0.33
N LEU A 256 23.97 -8.68 1.43
CA LEU A 256 25.08 -8.59 2.38
C LEU A 256 25.34 -9.93 3.09
N ILE A 257 24.30 -10.62 3.55
CA ILE A 257 24.43 -11.94 4.17
C ILE A 257 25.08 -12.92 3.19
N LEU A 258 24.63 -12.96 1.94
CA LEU A 258 25.24 -13.84 0.92
C LEU A 258 26.71 -13.50 0.66
N LYS A 259 27.07 -12.22 0.68
CA LYS A 259 28.45 -11.75 0.52
C LYS A 259 29.30 -12.16 1.73
N TRP A 260 28.83 -11.93 2.95
CA TRP A 260 29.54 -12.30 4.18
C TRP A 260 29.75 -13.81 4.30
N LEU A 261 28.80 -14.60 3.79
CA LEU A 261 28.91 -16.06 3.68
C LEU A 261 29.78 -16.53 2.50
N ARG A 262 30.32 -15.62 1.66
CA ARG A 262 31.10 -15.91 0.45
C ARG A 262 30.35 -16.74 -0.60
N ILE A 263 29.02 -16.70 -0.58
CA ILE A 263 28.19 -17.32 -1.61
C ILE A 263 28.20 -16.48 -2.89
N ILE A 264 28.32 -15.16 -2.75
CA ILE A 264 28.51 -14.22 -3.86
C ILE A 264 29.84 -13.47 -3.69
N ASP A 265 30.43 -13.09 -4.83
CA ASP A 265 31.67 -12.32 -4.86
C ASP A 265 31.44 -10.82 -4.66
N ASN A 266 32.49 -10.10 -4.24
CA ASN A 266 32.47 -8.63 -4.12
C ASN A 266 32.05 -7.95 -5.43
N LYS A 267 32.43 -8.49 -6.59
CA LYS A 267 32.03 -7.96 -7.91
C LYS A 267 30.51 -7.98 -8.11
N MET A 268 29.83 -9.05 -7.67
CA MET A 268 28.37 -9.15 -7.76
C MET A 268 27.69 -8.15 -6.81
N TYR A 269 28.27 -7.94 -5.63
CA TYR A 269 27.76 -6.94 -4.69
C TYR A 269 27.98 -5.51 -5.18
N SER A 270 29.16 -5.18 -5.73
CA SER A 270 29.43 -3.88 -6.34
C SER A 270 28.50 -3.61 -7.53
N TYR A 271 28.17 -4.62 -8.32
CA TYR A 271 27.18 -4.52 -9.39
C TYR A 271 25.78 -4.17 -8.85
N TYR A 272 25.31 -4.91 -7.83
CA TYR A 272 24.04 -4.63 -7.15
C TYR A 272 24.01 -3.20 -6.61
N PHE A 273 25.08 -2.77 -5.93
CA PHE A 273 25.25 -1.42 -5.43
C PHE A 273 25.09 -0.36 -6.52
N MET A 274 25.80 -0.50 -7.64
CA MET A 274 25.79 0.48 -8.72
C MET A 274 24.40 0.65 -9.35
N ILE A 275 23.67 -0.46 -9.52
CA ILE A 275 22.29 -0.42 -10.04
C ILE A 275 21.36 0.31 -9.08
N HIS A 276 21.41 -0.02 -7.78
CA HIS A 276 20.56 0.65 -6.79
C HIS A 276 20.91 2.13 -6.66
N LEU A 277 22.20 2.49 -6.67
CA LEU A 277 22.64 3.88 -6.61
C LEU A 277 22.16 4.68 -7.83
N LEU A 278 22.31 4.13 -9.04
CA LEU A 278 21.83 4.77 -10.26
C LEU A 278 20.30 4.94 -10.23
N SER A 279 19.57 3.93 -9.75
CA SER A 279 18.11 3.98 -9.63
C SER A 279 17.65 5.04 -8.63
N VAL A 280 18.33 5.18 -7.49
CA VAL A 280 18.07 6.25 -6.53
C VAL A 280 18.33 7.61 -7.17
N GLY A 281 19.44 7.76 -7.91
CA GLY A 281 19.76 8.99 -8.66
C GLY A 281 18.67 9.37 -9.65
N VAL A 282 18.23 8.43 -10.49
CA VAL A 282 17.12 8.63 -11.46
C VAL A 282 15.82 9.00 -10.73
N SER A 283 15.51 8.32 -9.64
CA SER A 283 14.29 8.59 -8.86
C SER A 283 14.29 9.98 -8.22
N ILE A 284 15.45 10.47 -7.77
CA ILE A 284 15.60 11.84 -7.26
C ILE A 284 15.36 12.87 -8.38
N ILE A 285 15.87 12.62 -9.59
CA ILE A 285 15.66 13.49 -10.75
C ILE A 285 14.18 13.56 -11.12
N ILE A 286 13.49 12.41 -11.14
CA ILE A 286 12.05 12.33 -11.48
C ILE A 286 11.22 13.02 -10.39
N LYS A 287 11.41 12.66 -9.11
CA LYS A 287 10.57 13.15 -8.02
C LYS A 287 10.86 14.59 -7.62
N LYS A 288 12.07 15.10 -7.93
CA LYS A 288 12.56 16.42 -7.50
C LYS A 288 12.40 16.66 -5.99
N SER A 289 12.53 15.60 -5.20
CA SER A 289 12.28 15.58 -3.75
C SER A 289 13.49 15.05 -3.00
N PHE A 290 13.84 15.71 -1.89
CA PHE A 290 14.93 15.33 -1.01
C PHE A 290 14.62 14.09 -0.15
N PHE A 291 13.38 13.59 -0.14
CA PHE A 291 12.97 12.48 0.71
C PHE A 291 13.82 11.21 0.50
N LEU A 292 14.15 10.88 -0.75
CA LEU A 292 14.94 9.69 -1.10
C LEU A 292 16.42 9.82 -0.67
N LEU A 293 16.97 11.03 -0.64
CA LEU A 293 18.32 11.31 -0.15
C LEU A 293 18.44 11.04 1.36
N ASN A 294 17.37 11.27 2.11
CA ASN A 294 17.33 11.05 3.55
C ASN A 294 16.81 9.65 3.93
N SER A 295 16.79 8.70 2.99
CA SER A 295 16.26 7.36 3.25
C SER A 295 17.27 6.43 3.92
N PHE A 296 16.77 5.54 4.80
CA PHE A 296 17.57 4.45 5.38
C PHE A 296 18.18 3.53 4.33
N HIS A 297 17.53 3.39 3.19
CA HIS A 297 18.01 2.56 2.09
C HIS A 297 19.33 3.12 1.54
N LEU A 298 19.38 4.41 1.20
CA LEU A 298 20.60 5.04 0.70
C LEU A 298 21.71 5.02 1.73
N ALA A 299 21.39 5.30 3.00
CA ALA A 299 22.35 5.24 4.10
C ALA A 299 23.01 3.84 4.22
N LEU A 300 22.18 2.79 4.29
CA LEU A 300 22.68 1.41 4.35
C LEU A 300 23.52 1.08 3.12
N LEU A 301 23.04 1.42 1.93
CA LEU A 301 23.69 1.13 0.64
C LEU A 301 25.09 1.76 0.54
N VAL A 302 25.22 3.05 0.86
CA VAL A 302 26.50 3.79 0.78
C VAL A 302 27.48 3.32 1.84
N VAL A 303 27.02 3.15 3.09
CA VAL A 303 27.87 2.71 4.20
C VAL A 303 28.40 1.29 3.95
N SER A 304 27.53 0.37 3.52
CA SER A 304 27.92 -1.02 3.29
C SER A 304 28.90 -1.17 2.12
N TYR A 305 28.75 -0.37 1.07
CA TYR A 305 29.70 -0.34 -0.04
C TYR A 305 31.04 0.28 0.35
N GLY A 306 31.02 1.41 1.07
CA GLY A 306 32.24 2.02 1.59
C GLY A 306 33.04 1.05 2.46
N TRP A 307 32.36 0.27 3.30
CA TRP A 307 33.02 -0.75 4.11
C TRP A 307 33.48 -1.97 3.28
N SER A 308 32.75 -2.34 2.24
CA SER A 308 33.15 -3.37 1.28
C SER A 308 34.47 -3.03 0.59
N GLU A 309 34.66 -1.77 0.20
CA GLU A 309 35.90 -1.32 -0.44
C GLU A 309 37.04 -1.21 0.58
N LEU A 310 36.77 -0.72 1.79
CA LEU A 310 37.75 -0.72 2.88
C LEU A 310 38.20 -2.13 3.23
N SER A 311 37.26 -3.08 3.29
CA SER A 311 37.56 -4.49 3.58
C SER A 311 38.41 -5.11 2.47
N ARG A 312 38.15 -4.75 1.20
CA ARG A 312 39.02 -5.13 0.07
C ARG A 312 40.45 -4.63 0.23
N VAL A 313 40.67 -3.39 0.67
CA VAL A 313 42.02 -2.83 0.90
C VAL A 313 42.72 -3.51 2.09
N LEU A 314 41.99 -3.77 3.17
CA LEU A 314 42.51 -4.40 4.39
C LEU A 314 42.70 -5.91 4.26
N SER A 315 42.24 -6.53 3.16
CA SER A 315 42.34 -7.98 2.93
C SER A 315 43.78 -8.50 2.90
N HIS A 316 44.76 -7.66 2.61
CA HIS A 316 46.19 -8.02 2.66
C HIS A 316 46.74 -8.14 4.09
N LYS A 317 46.08 -7.54 5.08
CA LYS A 317 46.58 -7.44 6.47
C LYS A 317 45.84 -8.32 7.48
N PHE A 318 44.57 -8.64 7.22
CA PHE A 318 43.71 -9.35 8.18
C PHE A 318 43.11 -10.62 7.61
N ASP A 319 42.91 -11.60 8.50
CA ASP A 319 42.16 -12.81 8.18
C ASP A 319 40.71 -12.50 7.81
N PHE A 320 40.15 -13.37 6.98
CA PHE A 320 38.82 -13.14 6.44
C PHE A 320 37.70 -13.08 7.49
N ARG A 321 37.79 -13.84 8.58
CA ARG A 321 36.78 -13.86 9.65
C ARG A 321 36.76 -12.52 10.37
N THR A 322 37.94 -12.00 10.69
CA THR A 322 38.12 -10.69 11.30
C THR A 322 37.61 -9.60 10.37
N LEU A 323 37.91 -9.72 9.07
CA LEU A 323 37.46 -8.77 8.06
C LEU A 323 35.93 -8.73 7.91
N THR A 324 35.27 -9.90 7.89
CA THR A 324 33.80 -9.99 7.82
C THR A 324 33.14 -9.48 9.09
N LEU A 325 33.70 -9.78 10.27
CA LEU A 325 33.20 -9.25 11.54
C LEU A 325 33.33 -7.71 11.58
N LEU A 326 34.48 -7.18 11.14
CA LEU A 326 34.73 -5.76 11.02
C LEU A 326 33.74 -5.11 10.05
N GLU A 327 33.38 -5.80 8.96
CA GLU A 327 32.36 -5.34 8.00
C GLU A 327 30.95 -5.30 8.55
N ILE A 328 30.55 -6.31 9.30
CA ILE A 328 29.24 -6.33 9.96
C ILE A 328 29.16 -5.20 10.99
N THR A 329 30.16 -5.09 11.88
CA THR A 329 30.15 -4.09 12.95
C THR A 329 30.27 -2.67 12.40
N GLY A 330 31.14 -2.45 11.42
CA GLY A 330 31.29 -1.18 10.72
C GLY A 330 29.99 -0.76 10.03
N THR A 331 29.38 -1.66 9.25
CA THR A 331 28.13 -1.36 8.54
C THR A 331 27.02 -0.95 9.51
N LEU A 332 26.83 -1.69 10.61
CA LEU A 332 25.80 -1.40 11.61
C LEU A 332 26.08 -0.08 12.35
N PHE A 333 27.32 0.15 12.78
CA PHE A 333 27.71 1.35 13.52
C PHE A 333 27.57 2.61 12.67
N PHE A 334 28.14 2.60 11.45
CA PHE A 334 28.13 3.77 10.58
C PHE A 334 26.76 4.05 9.97
N THR A 335 25.92 3.04 9.74
CA THR A 335 24.52 3.28 9.32
C THR A 335 23.74 3.97 10.45
N LYS A 336 23.98 3.58 11.71
CA LYS A 336 23.40 4.26 12.88
C LYS A 336 23.94 5.69 13.04
N LEU A 337 25.24 5.90 12.81
CA LEU A 337 25.85 7.23 12.86
C LEU A 337 25.30 8.14 11.74
N TRP A 338 25.19 7.62 10.52
CA TRP A 338 24.60 8.34 9.38
C TRP A 338 23.18 8.82 9.71
N LYS A 339 22.37 7.96 10.34
CA LYS A 339 21.04 8.34 10.83
C LYS A 339 21.10 9.55 11.75
N ILE A 340 22.03 9.58 12.70
CA ILE A 340 22.14 10.67 13.68
C ILE A 340 22.58 11.97 13.01
N LEU A 341 23.49 11.89 12.03
CA LEU A 341 24.12 13.08 11.44
C LEU A 341 23.32 13.69 10.28
N PHE A 342 22.67 12.86 9.45
CA PHE A 342 22.13 13.30 8.16
C PHE A 342 20.63 13.06 7.99
N ILE A 343 20.00 12.18 8.76
CA ILE A 343 18.57 11.90 8.64
C ILE A 343 17.82 12.75 9.65
N ASN A 344 17.05 13.74 9.16
CA ASN A 344 16.06 14.43 9.99
C ASN A 344 15.08 13.39 10.55
N SER A 345 15.10 13.21 11.88
CA SER A 345 14.44 12.09 12.56
C SER A 345 12.91 12.13 12.45
N SER A 346 12.31 13.30 12.21
CA SER A 346 10.87 13.54 12.33
C SER A 346 10.00 12.65 11.45
N ASP A 347 10.43 12.33 10.23
CA ASP A 347 9.55 11.75 9.22
C ASP A 347 9.49 10.23 9.34
N TYR A 348 10.56 9.57 9.78
CA TYR A 348 10.62 8.11 9.96
C TYR A 348 10.46 7.66 11.41
N GLU A 349 10.50 8.57 12.38
CA GLU A 349 10.32 8.27 13.79
C GLU A 349 8.98 7.58 14.06
N HIS A 350 7.91 7.94 13.34
CA HIS A 350 6.61 7.30 13.52
C HIS A 350 6.62 5.79 13.20
N ILE A 351 7.31 5.36 12.14
CA ILE A 351 7.42 3.92 11.78
C ILE A 351 8.21 3.17 12.83
N VAL A 352 9.31 3.74 13.30
CA VAL A 352 10.13 3.14 14.36
C VAL A 352 9.36 3.08 15.67
N ASN A 353 8.57 4.10 16.00
CA ASN A 353 7.71 4.13 17.19
C ASN A 353 6.59 3.10 17.10
N ILE A 354 6.01 2.86 15.91
CA ILE A 354 5.05 1.78 15.68
C ILE A 354 5.69 0.41 15.92
N LEU A 355 6.91 0.17 15.41
CA LEU A 355 7.62 -1.08 15.68
C LEU A 355 8.00 -1.22 17.17
N ARG A 356 8.39 -0.11 17.81
CA ARG A 356 8.69 -0.06 19.24
C ARG A 356 7.46 -0.36 20.09
N SER A 357 6.28 0.17 19.75
CA SER A 357 5.03 -0.08 20.49
C SER A 357 4.53 -1.53 20.33
N LYS A 358 4.96 -2.22 19.27
CA LYS A 358 4.68 -3.66 19.10
C LYS A 358 5.53 -4.56 19.99
N VAL A 359 6.76 -4.16 20.29
CA VAL A 359 7.72 -4.97 21.07
C VAL A 359 7.79 -4.54 22.53
N THR A 360 7.45 -3.29 22.83
CA THR A 360 7.54 -2.68 24.16
C THR A 360 6.20 -2.07 24.58
N ASN A 361 6.08 -1.68 25.85
CA ASN A 361 4.88 -1.00 26.37
C ASN A 361 4.75 0.48 25.95
N TYR A 362 5.56 0.95 25.01
CA TYR A 362 5.48 2.33 24.51
C TYR A 362 4.15 2.56 23.79
N LYS A 363 3.42 3.60 24.18
CA LYS A 363 2.15 4.01 23.56
C LYS A 363 2.08 5.53 23.52
N ASP A 364 1.70 6.05 22.37
CA ASP A 364 1.34 7.44 22.15
C ASP A 364 0.09 7.49 21.25
N PHE A 365 -0.47 8.68 21.05
CA PHE A 365 -1.66 8.85 20.21
C PHE A 365 -1.48 8.26 18.79
N HIS A 366 -0.33 8.55 18.17
CA HIS A 366 -0.05 8.15 16.79
C HIS A 366 0.11 6.63 16.64
N THR A 367 0.90 6.00 17.52
CA THR A 367 1.12 4.55 17.52
C THR A 367 -0.17 3.80 17.87
N MET A 368 -1.01 4.32 18.76
CA MET A 368 -2.30 3.73 19.06
C MET A 368 -3.26 3.81 17.87
N LEU A 369 -3.27 4.92 17.12
CA LEU A 369 -4.07 5.04 15.89
C LEU A 369 -3.77 3.91 14.90
N TYR A 370 -2.51 3.51 14.77
CA TYR A 370 -2.08 2.38 13.94
C TYR A 370 -2.34 1.02 14.61
N THR A 371 -1.85 0.79 15.82
CA THR A 371 -1.91 -0.53 16.48
C THR A 371 -3.33 -0.98 16.82
N CYS A 372 -4.28 -0.05 16.91
CA CYS A 372 -5.71 -0.34 17.06
C CYS A 372 -6.40 -0.74 15.77
N ALA A 373 -5.87 -0.35 14.61
CA ALA A 373 -6.40 -0.73 13.31
C ALA A 373 -6.07 -2.22 13.03
N ALA A 374 -7.00 -2.94 12.38
CA ALA A 374 -6.84 -4.37 12.13
C ALA A 374 -5.72 -4.68 11.12
N GLU A 375 -5.40 -3.70 10.28
CA GLU A 375 -4.43 -3.75 9.20
C GLU A 375 -2.98 -3.80 9.72
N PHE A 376 -2.71 -3.11 10.83
CA PHE A 376 -1.39 -3.06 11.47
C PHE A 376 -1.28 -4.03 12.64
N ASP A 377 -2.25 -4.93 12.80
CA ASP A 377 -2.19 -5.96 13.83
C ASP A 377 -1.13 -7.03 13.51
N PHE A 378 -0.81 -7.88 14.48
CA PHE A 378 -0.04 -9.09 14.20
C PHE A 378 -0.79 -10.00 13.22
N LEU A 379 -0.04 -10.88 12.53
CA LEU A 379 -0.65 -11.84 11.61
C LEU A 379 -1.65 -12.74 12.35
N LYS A 380 -2.91 -12.72 11.92
CA LYS A 380 -3.99 -13.48 12.55
C LYS A 380 -3.78 -14.98 12.34
N TYR A 381 -4.14 -15.78 13.35
CA TYR A 381 -4.09 -17.25 13.27
C TYR A 381 -4.87 -17.81 12.06
N GLN A 382 -5.99 -17.17 11.71
CA GLN A 382 -6.80 -17.51 10.54
C GLN A 382 -6.00 -17.57 9.23
N THR A 383 -5.01 -16.68 9.04
CA THR A 383 -4.14 -16.73 7.85
C THR A 383 -3.32 -18.02 7.84
N TYR A 384 -2.70 -18.39 8.96
CA TYR A 384 -1.91 -19.64 9.05
C TYR A 384 -2.78 -20.88 8.83
N GLU A 385 -3.94 -20.95 9.48
CA GLU A 385 -4.90 -22.03 9.31
C GLU A 385 -5.27 -22.20 7.83
N THR A 386 -5.52 -21.07 7.16
CA THR A 386 -5.85 -21.04 5.74
C THR A 386 -4.71 -21.57 4.86
N LEU A 387 -3.47 -21.14 5.10
CA LEU A 387 -2.29 -21.60 4.36
C LEU A 387 -1.98 -23.09 4.60
N ILE A 388 -2.34 -23.63 5.76
CA ILE A 388 -2.21 -25.05 6.08
C ILE A 388 -3.30 -25.86 5.36
N LYS A 389 -4.58 -25.42 5.44
CA LYS A 389 -5.70 -26.11 4.80
C LYS A 389 -5.57 -26.18 3.28
N THR A 390 -5.02 -25.14 2.64
CA THR A 390 -4.74 -25.15 1.18
C THR A 390 -3.47 -25.91 0.81
N TYR A 391 -2.79 -26.55 1.77
CA TYR A 391 -1.53 -27.28 1.61
C TYR A 391 -0.36 -26.44 1.09
N LEU A 392 -0.48 -25.11 1.08
CA LEU A 392 0.57 -24.20 0.67
C LEU A 392 1.75 -24.21 1.64
N LEU A 393 1.49 -24.02 2.94
CA LEU A 393 2.55 -24.01 3.96
C LEU A 393 3.25 -25.38 4.07
N PRO A 394 2.54 -26.53 4.10
CA PRO A 394 3.18 -27.85 4.02
C PRO A 394 4.08 -28.04 2.79
N THR A 395 3.63 -27.61 1.60
CA THR A 395 4.42 -27.74 0.36
C THR A 395 5.66 -26.85 0.38
N PHE A 396 5.55 -25.65 0.97
CA PHE A 396 6.70 -24.77 1.20
C PHE A 396 7.72 -25.39 2.16
N ILE A 397 7.28 -25.97 3.28
CA ILE A 397 8.17 -26.65 4.22
C ILE A 397 8.86 -27.83 3.54
N LEU A 398 8.12 -28.64 2.77
CA LEU A 398 8.68 -29.73 1.98
C LEU A 398 9.76 -29.23 1.01
N ALA A 399 9.49 -28.16 0.27
CA ALA A 399 10.48 -27.52 -0.60
C ALA A 399 11.75 -27.10 0.16
N GLY A 400 11.59 -26.46 1.33
CA GLY A 400 12.71 -26.08 2.19
C GLY A 400 13.56 -27.27 2.65
N VAL A 401 12.91 -28.36 3.10
CA VAL A 401 13.60 -29.60 3.50
C VAL A 401 14.38 -30.21 2.32
N LEU A 402 13.79 -30.24 1.13
CA LEU A 402 14.45 -30.73 -0.08
C LEU A 402 15.69 -29.91 -0.44
N VAL A 403 15.62 -28.58 -0.34
CA VAL A 403 16.76 -27.67 -0.59
C VAL A 403 17.86 -27.92 0.44
N LEU A 404 17.53 -27.99 1.73
CA LEU A 404 18.51 -28.23 2.80
C LEU A 404 19.19 -29.59 2.63
N TYR A 405 18.43 -30.63 2.29
CA TYR A 405 18.98 -31.95 2.00
C TYR A 405 19.93 -31.93 0.79
N TYR A 406 19.55 -31.21 -0.27
CA TYR A 406 20.40 -31.04 -1.44
C TYR A 406 21.72 -30.33 -1.10
N TRP A 407 21.68 -29.23 -0.34
CA TRP A 407 22.88 -28.54 0.13
C TRP A 407 23.74 -29.39 1.05
N TYR A 408 23.13 -30.16 1.97
CA TYR A 408 23.86 -31.09 2.83
C TYR A 408 24.63 -32.16 2.03
N ARG A 409 23.97 -32.76 1.03
CA ARG A 409 24.62 -33.75 0.15
C ARG A 409 25.70 -33.12 -0.72
N ASN A 410 25.50 -31.89 -1.19
CA ASN A 410 26.50 -31.18 -1.98
C ASN A 410 27.67 -30.68 -1.13
N LEU A 411 27.46 -30.38 0.16
CA LEU A 411 28.51 -30.00 1.09
C LEU A 411 29.56 -31.12 1.20
N GLN A 412 29.10 -32.38 1.24
CA GLN A 412 29.99 -33.55 1.27
C GLN A 412 30.81 -33.71 -0.01
N THR A 413 30.31 -33.25 -1.17
CA THR A 413 30.97 -33.46 -2.48
C THR A 413 31.77 -32.27 -2.99
N GLN A 414 31.30 -31.03 -2.77
CA GLN A 414 31.83 -29.81 -3.38
C GLN A 414 32.38 -28.81 -2.34
N GLY A 415 32.13 -29.04 -1.05
CA GLY A 415 32.54 -28.14 0.02
C GLY A 415 31.75 -26.82 0.07
N PHE A 416 31.98 -26.07 1.15
CA PHE A 416 31.44 -24.71 1.31
C PHE A 416 32.39 -23.69 0.66
N PRO A 417 31.90 -22.66 -0.07
CA PRO A 417 30.51 -22.22 -0.24
C PRO A 417 29.79 -22.77 -1.48
N ASN A 418 30.48 -23.53 -2.34
CA ASN A 418 29.95 -23.94 -3.66
C ASN A 418 28.73 -24.87 -3.60
N CYS A 419 28.51 -25.55 -2.47
CA CYS A 419 27.32 -26.38 -2.26
C CYS A 419 25.99 -25.61 -2.24
N ILE A 420 26.01 -24.29 -1.99
CA ILE A 420 24.81 -23.45 -1.86
C ILE A 420 24.51 -22.75 -3.19
N GLU A 421 23.25 -22.83 -3.59
CA GLU A 421 22.73 -22.14 -4.77
C GLU A 421 22.41 -20.66 -4.41
N PRO A 422 23.08 -19.68 -5.02
CA PRO A 422 22.98 -18.26 -4.61
C PRO A 422 21.59 -17.67 -4.82
N ASP A 423 20.91 -18.03 -5.92
CA ASP A 423 19.55 -17.61 -6.23
C ASP A 423 18.54 -18.17 -5.21
N ILE A 424 18.68 -19.43 -4.83
CA ILE A 424 17.80 -20.06 -3.84
C ILE A 424 18.05 -19.48 -2.44
N ALA A 425 19.31 -19.31 -2.05
CA ALA A 425 19.67 -18.71 -0.77
C ALA A 425 19.17 -17.26 -0.65
N TYR A 426 19.30 -16.46 -1.72
CA TYR A 426 18.73 -15.10 -1.79
C TYR A 426 17.22 -15.12 -1.54
N ASN A 427 16.50 -15.96 -2.27
CA ASN A 427 15.06 -16.04 -2.17
C ASN A 427 14.61 -16.53 -0.77
N ILE A 428 15.36 -17.43 -0.12
CA ILE A 428 15.06 -17.92 1.25
C ILE A 428 15.22 -16.78 2.25
N LEU A 429 16.31 -16.02 2.17
CA LEU A 429 16.56 -14.86 3.02
C LEU A 429 15.47 -13.80 2.84
N GLN A 430 15.07 -13.54 1.59
CA GLN A 430 14.03 -12.57 1.29
C GLN A 430 12.66 -13.03 1.80
N THR A 431 12.32 -14.31 1.64
CA THR A 431 11.06 -14.87 2.16
C THR A 431 11.03 -14.83 3.69
N ALA A 432 12.15 -15.09 4.35
CA ALA A 432 12.26 -14.95 5.80
C ALA A 432 12.03 -13.49 6.25
N ALA A 433 12.64 -12.51 5.57
CA ALA A 433 12.43 -11.10 5.86
C ALA A 433 10.96 -10.68 5.67
N PHE A 434 10.33 -11.10 4.57
CA PHE A 434 8.90 -10.84 4.35
C PHE A 434 7.99 -11.53 5.36
N THR A 435 8.33 -12.74 5.81
CA THR A 435 7.60 -13.44 6.86
C THR A 435 7.69 -12.67 8.18
N ILE A 436 8.87 -12.20 8.57
CA ILE A 436 9.06 -11.37 9.77
C ILE A 436 8.20 -10.11 9.66
N MET A 437 8.27 -9.40 8.55
CA MET A 437 7.46 -8.19 8.32
C MET A 437 5.95 -8.47 8.41
N ALA A 438 5.48 -9.55 7.80
CA ALA A 438 4.08 -9.96 7.81
C ALA A 438 3.59 -10.36 9.22
N VAL A 439 4.44 -10.99 10.03
CA VAL A 439 4.13 -11.31 11.43
C VAL A 439 3.86 -10.05 12.23
N PHE A 440 4.69 -9.01 12.07
CA PHE A 440 4.53 -7.74 12.79
C PHE A 440 3.37 -6.88 12.30
N ILE A 441 3.09 -6.89 10.99
CA ILE A 441 2.07 -6.08 10.33
C ILE A 441 1.31 -6.95 9.34
N MET A 442 0.05 -7.28 9.67
CA MET A 442 -0.82 -8.17 8.91
C MET A 442 -0.96 -7.74 7.43
N ARG A 443 -1.08 -6.43 7.18
CA ARG A 443 -1.15 -5.85 5.82
C ARG A 443 0.05 -6.20 4.93
N LEU A 444 1.21 -6.57 5.50
CA LEU A 444 2.41 -6.97 4.74
C LEU A 444 2.44 -8.45 4.33
N LYS A 445 1.42 -9.24 4.68
CA LYS A 445 1.29 -10.63 4.22
C LYS A 445 1.26 -10.77 2.69
N LEU A 446 0.88 -9.70 1.98
CA LEU A 446 0.88 -9.63 0.52
C LEU A 446 2.29 -9.79 -0.11
N PHE A 447 3.38 -9.56 0.64
CA PHE A 447 4.73 -9.89 0.18
C PHE A 447 5.10 -11.33 0.50
N MET A 448 4.72 -11.81 1.69
CA MET A 448 5.05 -13.14 2.19
C MET A 448 4.37 -14.24 1.36
N THR A 449 3.04 -14.21 1.22
CA THR A 449 2.27 -15.32 0.66
C THR A 449 2.63 -15.63 -0.79
N PRO A 450 2.75 -14.65 -1.72
CA PRO A 450 3.12 -14.95 -3.09
C PRO A 450 4.54 -15.52 -3.20
N HIS A 451 5.48 -15.08 -2.34
CA HIS A 451 6.81 -15.68 -2.31
C HIS A 451 6.80 -17.12 -1.80
N ILE A 452 5.97 -17.43 -0.80
CA ILE A 452 5.73 -18.81 -0.37
C ILE A 452 5.17 -19.65 -1.53
N CYS A 453 4.22 -19.12 -2.33
CA CYS A 453 3.71 -19.79 -3.54
C CYS A 453 4.82 -20.07 -4.57
N ILE A 454 5.68 -19.09 -4.84
CA ILE A 454 6.82 -19.26 -5.75
C ILE A 454 7.77 -20.33 -5.23
N PHE A 455 8.07 -20.33 -3.93
CA PHE A 455 8.93 -21.33 -3.30
C PHE A 455 8.35 -22.73 -3.26
N ALA A 456 7.04 -22.86 -3.06
CA ALA A 456 6.34 -24.15 -3.05
C ALA A 456 6.56 -24.91 -4.36
N GLY A 457 6.73 -24.20 -5.49
CA GLY A 457 7.08 -24.80 -6.78
C GLY A 457 8.41 -25.56 -6.79
N LEU A 458 9.36 -25.26 -5.89
CA LEU A 458 10.62 -26.01 -5.76
C LEU A 458 10.41 -27.46 -5.33
N ALA A 459 9.30 -27.79 -4.67
CA ALA A 459 8.97 -29.17 -4.30
C ALA A 459 8.91 -30.10 -5.53
N CYS A 460 8.70 -29.53 -6.72
CA CYS A 460 8.57 -30.26 -7.98
C CYS A 460 9.81 -30.16 -8.87
N SER A 461 10.92 -29.68 -8.31
CA SER A 461 12.17 -29.55 -9.03
C SER A 461 12.84 -30.91 -9.25
N LYS A 462 13.07 -31.27 -10.51
CA LYS A 462 13.74 -32.52 -10.91
C LYS A 462 15.11 -32.68 -10.23
N ARG A 463 15.91 -31.61 -10.12
CA ARG A 463 17.24 -31.64 -9.47
C ARG A 463 17.20 -32.09 -8.01
N TYR A 464 16.14 -31.74 -7.27
CA TYR A 464 16.01 -32.09 -5.86
C TYR A 464 15.46 -33.51 -5.69
N LEU A 465 14.46 -33.89 -6.50
CA LEU A 465 13.89 -35.24 -6.49
C LEU A 465 14.91 -36.31 -6.94
N ASP A 466 15.73 -36.00 -7.96
CA ASP A 466 16.79 -36.89 -8.43
C ASP A 466 17.83 -37.16 -7.34
N LYS A 467 18.21 -36.13 -6.56
CA LYS A 467 19.17 -36.25 -5.45
C LYS A 467 18.60 -37.03 -4.26
N LEU A 468 17.28 -37.04 -4.09
CA LEU A 468 16.56 -37.86 -3.11
C LEU A 468 16.53 -39.36 -3.52
N GLY A 469 16.85 -39.69 -4.78
CA GLY A 469 16.82 -41.06 -5.30
C GLY A 469 15.57 -41.38 -6.12
N ILE A 470 14.64 -40.43 -6.30
CA ILE A 470 13.45 -40.59 -7.15
C ILE A 470 13.84 -40.21 -8.59
N LYS A 471 14.51 -41.10 -9.30
CA LYS A 471 15.00 -40.83 -10.66
C LYS A 471 13.98 -41.12 -11.77
N LYS A 472 12.96 -41.94 -11.50
CA LYS A 472 11.96 -42.33 -12.50
C LYS A 472 11.00 -41.17 -12.77
N GLU A 473 10.97 -40.69 -14.01
CA GLU A 473 10.11 -39.55 -14.39
C GLU A 473 8.62 -39.81 -14.14
N ILE A 474 8.16 -41.06 -14.31
CA ILE A 474 6.77 -41.45 -14.02
C ILE A 474 6.45 -41.23 -12.54
N THR A 475 7.35 -41.64 -11.63
CA THR A 475 7.18 -41.47 -10.18
C THR A 475 7.18 -40.00 -9.79
N GLN A 476 8.06 -39.20 -10.41
CA GLN A 476 8.07 -37.74 -10.21
C GLN A 476 6.75 -37.10 -10.65
N ARG A 477 6.26 -37.43 -11.85
CA ARG A 477 4.96 -36.91 -12.35
C ARG A 477 3.80 -37.32 -11.45
N MET A 478 3.74 -38.58 -11.00
CA MET A 478 2.71 -39.03 -10.06
C MET A 478 2.73 -38.26 -8.74
N LEU A 479 3.92 -37.98 -8.18
CA LEU A 479 4.06 -37.21 -6.94
C LEU A 479 3.60 -35.76 -7.13
N ILE A 480 3.97 -35.14 -8.25
CA ILE A 480 3.54 -33.77 -8.59
C ILE A 480 2.01 -33.71 -8.74
N THR A 481 1.41 -34.66 -9.46
CA THR A 481 -0.04 -34.74 -9.63
C THR A 481 -0.75 -34.99 -8.31
N LEU A 482 -0.19 -35.83 -7.42
CA LEU A 482 -0.74 -36.08 -6.09
C LEU A 482 -0.73 -34.81 -5.25
N VAL A 483 0.38 -34.07 -5.21
CA VAL A 483 0.47 -32.80 -4.49
C VAL A 483 -0.58 -31.82 -5.02
N LEU A 484 -0.69 -31.68 -6.33
CA LEU A 484 -1.69 -30.79 -6.95
C LEU A 484 -3.12 -31.21 -6.60
N ALA A 485 -3.44 -32.50 -6.64
CA ALA A 485 -4.77 -33.03 -6.30
C ALA A 485 -5.15 -32.72 -4.84
N ILE A 486 -4.20 -32.90 -3.90
CA ILE A 486 -4.41 -32.58 -2.48
C ILE A 486 -4.67 -31.08 -2.30
N MET A 487 -3.88 -30.21 -2.95
CA MET A 487 -4.07 -28.76 -2.90
C MET A 487 -5.41 -28.34 -3.49
N SER A 488 -5.82 -28.96 -4.61
CA SER A 488 -7.07 -28.67 -5.29
C SER A 488 -8.32 -28.98 -4.46
N TYR A 489 -8.29 -29.96 -3.57
CA TYR A 489 -9.46 -30.35 -2.76
C TYR A 489 -10.04 -29.17 -1.95
N ASN A 490 -9.21 -28.52 -1.13
CA ASN A 490 -9.62 -27.32 -0.39
C ASN A 490 -9.47 -26.04 -1.22
N GLY A 491 -8.51 -26.01 -2.16
CA GLY A 491 -8.21 -24.84 -2.98
C GLY A 491 -9.35 -24.44 -3.93
N ILE A 492 -9.96 -25.42 -4.61
CA ILE A 492 -11.06 -25.17 -5.54
C ILE A 492 -12.31 -24.70 -4.79
N GLN A 493 -12.64 -25.32 -3.65
CA GLN A 493 -13.80 -24.91 -2.83
C GLN A 493 -13.68 -23.45 -2.41
N ARG A 494 -12.48 -23.03 -1.99
CA ARG A 494 -12.24 -21.64 -1.63
C ARG A 494 -12.32 -20.69 -2.82
N PHE A 495 -11.74 -21.07 -3.95
CA PHE A 495 -11.81 -20.30 -5.19
C PHE A 495 -13.27 -20.10 -5.66
N MET A 496 -14.09 -21.14 -5.56
CA MET A 496 -15.52 -21.06 -5.86
C MET A 496 -16.24 -20.13 -4.87
N LYS A 497 -16.01 -20.31 -3.56
CA LYS A 497 -16.60 -19.45 -2.52
C LYS A 497 -16.26 -17.97 -2.72
N GLN A 498 -15.05 -17.65 -3.16
CA GLN A 498 -14.66 -16.26 -3.48
C GLN A 498 -15.47 -15.70 -4.64
N ARG A 499 -15.73 -16.51 -5.69
CA ARG A 499 -16.51 -16.08 -6.85
C ARG A 499 -18.01 -15.97 -6.59
N GLU A 500 -18.51 -16.74 -5.63
CA GLU A 500 -19.91 -16.70 -5.20
C GLU A 500 -20.27 -15.45 -4.39
N ILE A 501 -19.28 -14.68 -3.92
CA ILE A 501 -19.53 -13.40 -3.26
C ILE A 501 -20.11 -12.45 -4.29
N VAL A 502 -21.41 -12.18 -4.18
CA VAL A 502 -22.12 -11.14 -4.93
C VAL A 502 -22.64 -10.13 -3.90
N GLY A 503 -22.18 -8.90 -4.01
CA GLY A 503 -22.52 -7.79 -3.13
C GLY A 503 -22.78 -6.52 -3.94
N GLU A 504 -23.38 -5.54 -3.29
CA GLU A 504 -23.67 -4.24 -3.85
C GLU A 504 -23.21 -3.15 -2.89
N TYR A 505 -22.49 -2.15 -3.41
CA TYR A 505 -22.07 -1.02 -2.60
C TYR A 505 -23.24 -0.07 -2.36
N SER A 506 -23.62 0.15 -1.10
CA SER A 506 -24.62 1.15 -0.72
C SER A 506 -24.19 1.91 0.54
N ASN A 507 -24.26 3.25 0.48
CA ASN A 507 -24.06 4.12 1.63
C ASN A 507 -24.87 5.42 1.46
N VAL A 508 -26.19 5.31 1.59
CA VAL A 508 -27.15 6.41 1.40
C VAL A 508 -26.85 7.59 2.34
N ASP A 509 -26.53 7.35 3.61
CA ASP A 509 -26.22 8.43 4.57
C ASP A 509 -25.01 9.27 4.12
N GLN A 510 -24.03 8.66 3.43
CA GLN A 510 -22.87 9.40 2.91
C GLN A 510 -23.19 10.09 1.58
N GLU A 511 -24.05 9.48 0.75
CA GLU A 511 -24.56 10.08 -0.49
C GLU A 511 -25.28 11.39 -0.19
N GLU A 512 -26.27 11.35 0.70
CA GLU A 512 -27.05 12.52 1.13
C GLU A 512 -26.16 13.64 1.67
N LEU A 513 -25.13 13.28 2.44
CA LEU A 513 -24.17 14.23 2.97
C LEU A 513 -23.41 14.92 1.82
N PHE A 514 -22.95 14.17 0.83
CA PHE A 514 -22.19 14.73 -0.29
C PHE A 514 -23.06 15.54 -1.24
N GLU A 515 -24.29 15.13 -1.49
CA GLU A 515 -25.29 15.91 -2.21
C GLU A 515 -25.59 17.23 -1.48
N TRP A 516 -25.75 17.19 -0.16
CA TRP A 516 -25.93 18.40 0.65
C TRP A 516 -24.71 19.34 0.58
N VAL A 517 -23.49 18.80 0.71
CA VAL A 517 -22.25 19.59 0.54
C VAL A 517 -22.24 20.21 -0.86
N GLN A 518 -22.59 19.43 -1.89
CA GLN A 518 -22.66 19.89 -3.26
C GLN A 518 -23.64 21.05 -3.47
N ALA A 519 -24.84 20.96 -2.90
CA ALA A 519 -25.94 21.88 -3.12
C ALA A 519 -25.96 23.11 -2.19
N LYS A 520 -25.45 22.99 -0.95
CA LYS A 520 -25.65 23.99 0.11
C LYS A 520 -24.38 24.71 0.57
N THR A 521 -23.20 24.30 0.09
CA THR A 521 -21.93 24.91 0.51
C THR A 521 -21.15 25.52 -0.66
N PRO A 522 -20.47 26.66 -0.47
CA PRO A 522 -19.67 27.30 -1.51
C PRO A 522 -18.48 26.41 -1.90
N LYS A 523 -17.95 26.56 -3.13
CA LYS A 523 -16.80 25.77 -3.59
C LYS A 523 -15.51 26.01 -2.80
N THR A 524 -15.41 27.16 -2.13
CA THR A 524 -14.27 27.53 -1.27
C THR A 524 -14.43 27.03 0.17
N ALA A 525 -15.56 26.41 0.53
CA ALA A 525 -15.82 25.93 1.89
C ALA A 525 -14.81 24.87 2.30
N VAL A 526 -14.19 25.06 3.46
CA VAL A 526 -13.13 24.19 3.97
C VAL A 526 -13.68 23.18 4.96
N PHE A 527 -13.38 21.90 4.72
CA PHE A 527 -13.86 20.79 5.55
C PHE A 527 -12.75 20.13 6.39
N ALA A 528 -13.13 19.70 7.58
CA ALA A 528 -12.31 18.83 8.43
C ALA A 528 -13.14 17.67 9.00
N GLY A 529 -12.47 16.56 9.33
CA GLY A 529 -13.12 15.39 9.87
C GLY A 529 -12.23 14.16 9.85
N LYS A 530 -12.83 12.96 9.86
CA LYS A 530 -12.08 11.71 9.73
C LYS A 530 -11.34 11.64 8.38
N MET A 531 -10.05 11.30 8.40
CA MET A 531 -9.20 11.30 7.19
C MET A 531 -9.81 10.52 6.01
N SER A 532 -10.40 9.36 6.30
CA SER A 532 -10.99 8.48 5.27
C SER A 532 -12.17 9.13 4.55
N LEU A 533 -12.96 9.93 5.28
CA LEU A 533 -14.11 10.65 4.75
C LEU A 533 -13.65 11.91 4.01
N MET A 534 -12.64 12.61 4.52
CA MET A 534 -12.10 13.83 3.88
C MET A 534 -11.56 13.56 2.48
N ALA A 535 -10.80 12.48 2.27
CA ALA A 535 -10.33 12.11 0.93
C ALA A 535 -11.49 11.87 -0.05
N ASN A 536 -12.57 11.24 0.44
CA ASN A 536 -13.74 10.91 -0.35
C ASN A 536 -14.58 12.16 -0.65
N LEU A 537 -14.73 13.05 0.32
CA LEU A 537 -15.38 14.36 0.17
C LEU A 537 -14.62 15.20 -0.85
N MET A 538 -13.28 15.26 -0.78
CA MET A 538 -12.47 16.00 -1.75
C MET A 538 -12.64 15.44 -3.16
N LEU A 539 -12.62 14.11 -3.34
CA LEU A 539 -12.84 13.45 -4.62
C LEU A 539 -14.22 13.78 -5.22
N SER A 540 -15.26 13.59 -4.40
CA SER A 540 -16.66 13.67 -4.83
C SER A 540 -17.17 15.10 -4.99
N THR A 541 -16.64 16.03 -4.21
CA THR A 541 -17.20 17.38 -4.09
C THR A 541 -16.22 18.48 -4.51
N ARG A 542 -14.91 18.20 -4.63
CA ARG A 542 -13.85 19.21 -4.93
C ARG A 542 -13.80 20.37 -3.92
N ARG A 543 -14.18 20.12 -2.67
CA ARG A 543 -14.03 21.08 -1.58
C ARG A 543 -12.63 20.94 -0.96
N PRO A 544 -12.00 22.05 -0.56
CA PRO A 544 -10.76 21.99 0.21
C PRO A 544 -10.91 21.23 1.52
N ILE A 545 -9.89 20.44 1.88
CA ILE A 545 -9.81 19.68 3.13
C ILE A 545 -8.59 20.08 3.95
N VAL A 546 -8.73 20.09 5.27
CA VAL A 546 -7.63 20.44 6.20
C VAL A 546 -6.73 19.26 6.52
N ASN A 547 -7.29 18.05 6.57
CA ASN A 547 -6.55 16.84 6.91
C ASN A 547 -6.91 15.72 5.94
N ASN A 548 -5.92 14.87 5.63
CA ASN A 548 -6.06 13.82 4.62
C ASN A 548 -5.35 12.52 5.09
N PRO A 549 -5.53 11.39 4.37
CA PRO A 549 -4.93 10.11 4.75
C PRO A 549 -3.40 10.01 4.64
N TYR A 550 -2.73 10.99 4.03
CA TYR A 550 -1.27 11.01 3.92
C TYR A 550 -0.65 11.42 5.27
N TYR A 551 -0.17 10.42 6.00
CA TYR A 551 0.24 10.54 7.40
C TYR A 551 1.77 10.45 7.60
N GLU A 552 2.52 10.38 6.52
CA GLU A 552 3.97 10.20 6.48
C GLU A 552 4.72 11.50 6.81
N ASP A 553 4.10 12.65 6.55
CA ASP A 553 4.60 13.97 6.91
C ASP A 553 4.22 14.33 8.35
N LYS A 554 5.22 14.77 9.15
CA LYS A 554 5.00 15.18 10.55
C LYS A 554 3.96 16.30 10.65
N GLU A 555 4.02 17.29 9.76
CA GLU A 555 3.08 18.40 9.79
C GLU A 555 1.63 17.92 9.63
N MET A 556 1.40 16.96 8.72
CA MET A 556 0.07 16.36 8.51
C MET A 556 -0.41 15.54 9.70
N ARG A 557 0.50 14.85 10.40
CA ARG A 557 0.18 14.15 11.65
C ARG A 557 -0.29 15.12 12.73
N ASP A 558 0.45 16.21 12.91
CA ASP A 558 0.16 17.24 13.92
C ASP A 558 -1.17 17.95 13.61
N ARG A 559 -1.39 18.30 12.33
CA ARG A 559 -2.66 18.87 11.85
C ARG A 559 -3.83 17.94 12.10
N THR A 560 -3.68 16.65 11.78
CA THR A 560 -4.78 15.70 12.00
C THR A 560 -5.04 15.44 13.48
N LYS A 561 -3.98 15.39 14.31
CA LYS A 561 -4.14 15.29 15.76
C LYS A 561 -4.96 16.46 16.29
N LYS A 562 -4.71 17.69 15.83
CA LYS A 562 -5.53 18.87 16.18
C LYS A 562 -7.00 18.72 15.76
N VAL A 563 -7.28 18.25 14.54
CA VAL A 563 -8.66 17.99 14.09
C VAL A 563 -9.35 16.93 14.98
N TYR A 564 -8.59 15.91 15.42
CA TYR A 564 -9.13 14.84 16.23
C TYR A 564 -9.34 15.24 17.70
N GLU A 565 -8.96 16.46 18.14
CA GLU A 565 -9.27 16.99 19.48
C GLU A 565 -10.77 16.97 19.79
N ILE A 566 -11.62 16.96 18.76
CA ILE A 566 -13.06 16.79 18.87
C ILE A 566 -13.49 15.51 19.62
N PHE A 567 -12.66 14.47 19.59
CA PHE A 567 -12.91 13.20 20.27
C PHE A 567 -12.39 13.16 21.70
N SER A 568 -11.76 14.24 22.18
CA SER A 568 -11.20 14.36 23.52
C SER A 568 -12.24 14.82 24.56
N ARG A 569 -11.76 15.05 25.80
CA ARG A 569 -12.51 15.66 26.91
C ARG A 569 -12.14 17.14 27.16
N LYS A 570 -11.53 17.80 26.17
CA LYS A 570 -11.24 19.23 26.22
C LYS A 570 -12.52 20.06 26.28
N SER A 571 -12.40 21.37 26.54
CA SER A 571 -13.57 22.25 26.49
C SER A 571 -14.03 22.47 25.03
N VAL A 572 -15.34 22.64 24.82
CA VAL A 572 -15.89 22.89 23.47
C VAL A 572 -15.29 24.16 22.86
N SER A 573 -15.08 25.21 23.66
CA SER A 573 -14.47 26.46 23.22
C SER A 573 -13.01 26.29 22.79
N GLU A 574 -12.22 25.51 23.52
CA GLU A 574 -10.82 25.22 23.14
C GLU A 574 -10.74 24.49 21.79
N VAL A 575 -11.59 23.49 21.58
CA VAL A 575 -11.65 22.76 20.30
C VAL A 575 -12.10 23.69 19.15
N HIS A 576 -13.07 24.57 19.40
CA HIS A 576 -13.52 25.57 18.42
C HIS A 576 -12.38 26.53 18.04
N GLU A 577 -11.63 27.05 19.00
CA GLU A 577 -10.47 27.90 18.74
C GLU A 577 -9.37 27.17 17.96
N THR A 578 -9.07 25.91 18.30
CA THR A 578 -8.08 25.10 17.56
C THR A 578 -8.48 24.96 16.10
N LEU A 579 -9.74 24.60 15.82
CA LEU A 579 -10.23 24.42 14.45
C LEU A 579 -10.34 25.76 13.70
N LYS A 580 -10.69 26.86 14.38
CA LYS A 580 -10.69 28.20 13.80
C LYS A 580 -9.27 28.64 13.40
N LYS A 581 -8.26 28.32 14.20
CA LYS A 581 -6.83 28.54 13.86
C LYS A 581 -6.39 27.74 12.63
N LEU A 582 -7.00 26.58 12.37
CA LEU A 582 -6.78 25.79 11.17
C LEU A 582 -7.61 26.26 9.96
N GLN A 583 -8.38 27.34 10.10
CA GLN A 583 -9.25 27.90 9.06
C GLN A 583 -10.30 26.89 8.54
N VAL A 584 -10.87 26.10 9.46
CA VAL A 584 -11.97 25.18 9.14
C VAL A 584 -13.29 25.95 9.11
N ASP A 585 -14.07 25.80 8.04
CA ASP A 585 -15.44 26.35 7.97
C ASP A 585 -16.48 25.35 8.50
N TYR A 586 -16.34 24.08 8.08
CA TYR A 586 -17.25 23.00 8.39
C TYR A 586 -16.52 21.78 8.95
N LEU A 587 -17.02 21.24 10.06
CA LEU A 587 -16.54 20.02 10.68
C LEU A 587 -17.58 18.91 10.51
N ILE A 588 -17.16 17.75 9.99
CA ILE A 588 -18.01 16.57 9.87
C ILE A 588 -17.68 15.57 10.97
N ILE A 589 -18.69 15.15 11.72
CA ILE A 589 -18.57 14.15 12.79
C ILE A 589 -19.45 12.93 12.49
N GLU A 590 -18.95 11.75 12.84
CA GLU A 590 -19.60 10.45 12.63
C GLU A 590 -20.14 9.90 13.96
N GLU A 591 -21.39 9.43 13.98
CA GLU A 591 -22.02 8.87 15.18
C GLU A 591 -21.20 7.68 15.72
N ALA A 592 -20.76 6.79 14.82
CA ALA A 592 -20.03 5.58 15.17
C ALA A 592 -18.75 5.85 15.97
N ILE A 593 -18.02 6.93 15.63
CA ILE A 593 -16.78 7.30 16.31
C ILE A 593 -17.07 8.08 17.59
N CYS A 594 -18.02 9.02 17.58
CA CYS A 594 -18.38 9.79 18.77
C CYS A 594 -18.82 8.89 19.94
N TYR A 595 -19.63 7.86 19.65
CA TYR A 595 -20.17 6.96 20.68
C TYR A 595 -19.39 5.64 20.81
N GLY A 596 -18.40 5.40 19.93
CA GLY A 596 -17.68 4.12 19.87
C GLY A 596 -18.62 2.95 19.59
N ARG A 597 -19.61 3.13 18.70
CA ARG A 597 -20.47 2.05 18.20
C ARG A 597 -19.67 1.18 17.23
N GLY A 598 -19.98 -0.11 17.19
CA GLY A 598 -19.23 -1.11 16.41
C GLY A 598 -18.20 -1.89 17.23
N TYR A 599 -17.47 -2.78 16.56
CA TYR A 599 -16.45 -3.60 17.21
C TYR A 599 -15.14 -2.82 17.35
N TRP A 600 -14.83 -2.44 18.59
CA TRP A 600 -13.56 -1.81 18.96
C TRP A 600 -12.78 -2.75 19.87
N LYS A 601 -11.47 -2.86 19.64
CA LYS A 601 -10.59 -3.53 20.61
C LYS A 601 -10.65 -2.79 21.95
N PRO A 602 -10.53 -3.48 23.10
CA PRO A 602 -10.49 -2.81 24.39
C PRO A 602 -9.38 -1.75 24.45
N GLY A 603 -9.72 -0.52 24.83
CA GLY A 603 -8.77 0.60 24.90
C GLY A 603 -8.41 1.24 23.55
N CYS A 604 -9.16 0.94 22.48
CA CYS A 604 -8.93 1.46 21.14
C CYS A 604 -10.02 2.42 20.65
N LYS A 605 -10.95 2.84 21.51
CA LYS A 605 -11.89 3.89 21.11
C LYS A 605 -11.13 5.20 20.95
N MET A 606 -11.58 6.08 20.06
CA MET A 606 -10.91 7.37 19.84
C MET A 606 -10.81 8.20 21.14
N LEU A 607 -11.82 8.09 22.01
CA LEU A 607 -11.79 8.70 23.36
C LEU A 607 -10.71 8.08 24.26
N ASP A 608 -10.47 6.76 24.19
CA ASP A 608 -9.43 6.09 24.97
C ASP A 608 -8.02 6.53 24.54
N LEU A 609 -7.83 6.78 23.24
CA LEU A 609 -6.58 7.31 22.68
C LEU A 609 -6.26 8.71 23.23
N TRP A 610 -7.27 9.57 23.33
CA TRP A 610 -7.12 10.90 23.94
C TRP A 610 -6.96 10.85 25.45
N ASP A 611 -7.68 9.97 26.13
CA ASP A 611 -7.51 9.74 27.57
C ASP A 611 -6.07 9.25 27.86
N LEU A 612 -5.42 8.52 26.93
CA LEU A 612 -4.02 8.12 27.05
C LEU A 612 -3.05 9.29 26.82
N ASP A 613 -3.30 10.13 25.82
CA ASP A 613 -2.47 11.29 25.48
C ASP A 613 -2.45 12.35 26.60
N ASP A 614 -3.56 12.51 27.33
CA ASP A 614 -3.72 13.41 28.48
C ASP A 614 -3.43 12.72 29.84
N GLU A 615 -2.82 11.52 29.85
CA GLU A 615 -2.54 10.73 31.08
C GLU A 615 -3.78 10.53 32.00
N GLY A 616 -4.96 10.58 31.41
CA GLY A 616 -6.27 10.47 32.07
C GLY A 616 -6.63 11.66 32.95
N ASN A 617 -5.97 12.82 32.85
CA ASN A 617 -6.23 13.98 33.72
C ASN A 617 -7.66 14.49 33.59
N ALA A 618 -8.13 14.77 32.37
CA ALA A 618 -9.51 15.20 32.14
C ALA A 618 -10.55 14.15 32.57
N LYS A 619 -10.21 12.87 32.50
CA LYS A 619 -11.07 11.78 32.99
C LYS A 619 -11.17 11.77 34.52
N LYS A 620 -10.06 11.99 35.23
CA LYS A 620 -10.03 12.13 36.71
C LYS A 620 -10.86 13.33 37.16
N GLU A 621 -10.82 14.42 36.40
CA GLU A 621 -11.64 15.62 36.61
C GLU A 621 -13.12 15.45 36.22
N LYS A 622 -13.54 14.25 35.79
CA LYS A 622 -14.90 13.92 35.36
C LYS A 622 -15.42 14.81 34.21
N LYS A 623 -14.53 15.30 33.34
CA LYS A 623 -14.92 16.03 32.13
C LYS A 623 -15.65 15.12 31.14
N VAL A 624 -16.68 15.68 30.51
CA VAL A 624 -17.54 14.98 29.54
C VAL A 624 -16.89 15.04 28.15
N PRO A 625 -16.96 13.97 27.33
CA PRO A 625 -16.41 13.99 25.97
C PRO A 625 -17.12 14.98 25.05
N VAL A 626 -16.37 15.64 24.16
CA VAL A 626 -16.87 16.71 23.29
C VAL A 626 -17.75 16.19 22.14
N CYS A 627 -17.30 15.15 21.42
CA CYS A 627 -17.99 14.62 20.24
C CYS A 627 -19.47 14.29 20.48
N PRO A 628 -19.87 13.57 21.57
CA PRO A 628 -21.28 13.29 21.84
C PRO A 628 -22.12 14.54 22.12
N ILE A 629 -21.55 15.53 22.82
CA ILE A 629 -22.22 16.82 23.12
C ILE A 629 -22.52 17.54 21.82
N LEU A 630 -21.56 17.59 20.89
CA LEU A 630 -21.74 18.29 19.63
C LEU A 630 -22.68 17.54 18.65
N PHE A 631 -22.68 16.20 18.70
CA PHE A 631 -23.53 15.37 17.85
C PHE A 631 -25.02 15.49 18.22
N ARG A 632 -25.40 15.33 19.50
CA ARG A 632 -26.83 15.37 19.92
C ARG A 632 -27.21 16.51 20.86
N GLY A 633 -26.25 17.04 21.61
CA GLY A 633 -26.47 18.08 22.62
C GLY A 633 -26.38 19.49 22.04
N ASN A 634 -26.04 20.44 22.91
CA ASN A 634 -25.80 21.84 22.53
C ASN A 634 -24.48 21.95 21.76
N ALA A 635 -24.57 22.35 20.49
CA ALA A 635 -23.42 22.49 19.62
C ALA A 635 -22.63 23.79 19.84
N HIS A 636 -23.14 24.75 20.63
CA HIS A 636 -22.49 26.06 20.82
C HIS A 636 -21.04 25.91 21.34
N PRO A 637 -20.05 26.64 20.78
CA PRO A 637 -20.16 27.76 19.83
C PRO A 637 -20.34 27.35 18.37
N PHE A 638 -20.35 26.07 18.01
CA PHE A 638 -20.65 25.62 16.65
C PHE A 638 -22.15 25.74 16.32
N HIS A 639 -22.47 25.85 15.02
CA HIS A 639 -23.83 25.80 14.52
C HIS A 639 -24.05 24.51 13.71
N ARG A 640 -24.98 23.66 14.14
CA ARG A 640 -25.31 22.42 13.40
C ARG A 640 -26.16 22.79 12.19
N VAL A 641 -25.65 22.52 10.99
CA VAL A 641 -26.28 22.89 9.71
C VAL A 641 -26.85 21.70 8.94
N TYR A 642 -26.40 20.50 9.28
CA TYR A 642 -26.86 19.25 8.69
C TYR A 642 -26.76 18.12 9.71
N GLU A 643 -27.73 17.21 9.68
CA GLU A 643 -27.77 16.01 10.51
C GLU A 643 -28.53 14.93 9.75
N ASN A 644 -27.96 13.73 9.70
CA ASN A 644 -28.66 12.51 9.31
C ASN A 644 -28.32 11.38 10.30
N ARG A 645 -28.65 10.13 9.96
CA ARG A 645 -28.49 8.99 10.88
C ARG A 645 -27.03 8.79 11.32
N SER A 646 -26.08 8.97 10.40
CA SER A 646 -24.67 8.63 10.61
C SER A 646 -23.76 9.85 10.79
N TYR A 647 -24.15 11.01 10.26
CA TYR A 647 -23.29 12.21 10.15
C TYR A 647 -23.98 13.46 10.69
N ALA A 648 -23.18 14.35 11.28
CA ALA A 648 -23.58 15.73 11.54
C ALA A 648 -22.50 16.70 11.03
N VAL A 649 -22.94 17.84 10.48
CA VAL A 649 -22.04 18.90 10.00
C VAL A 649 -22.21 20.14 10.87
N LEU A 650 -21.08 20.63 11.38
CA LEU A 650 -20.97 21.75 12.29
C LEU A 650 -20.24 22.90 11.60
N GLN A 651 -20.89 24.05 11.49
CA GLN A 651 -20.30 25.28 10.99
C GLN A 651 -19.63 26.06 12.12
N LEU A 652 -18.42 26.56 11.88
CA LEU A 652 -17.61 27.25 12.90
C LEU A 652 -17.86 28.75 12.95
N ASN A 653 -17.89 29.40 11.78
CA ASN A 653 -18.16 30.83 11.65
C ASN A 653 -19.57 31.03 11.11
N TYR A 654 -20.44 31.61 11.91
CA TYR A 654 -21.78 32.05 11.51
C TYR A 654 -22.10 33.37 12.20
N THR A 655 -22.76 34.28 11.47
CA THR A 655 -23.34 35.49 12.04
C THR A 655 -24.61 35.10 12.79
N LYS A 656 -24.63 35.35 14.10
CA LYS A 656 -25.85 35.19 14.90
C LYS A 656 -26.73 36.41 14.68
N TYR A 657 -27.79 36.27 13.89
CA TYR A 657 -28.85 37.27 13.87
C TYR A 657 -29.67 37.09 15.15
N ILE A 658 -29.54 38.02 16.09
CA ILE A 658 -30.44 38.11 17.23
C ILE A 658 -31.61 38.98 16.75
N GLU A 659 -32.72 38.36 16.36
CA GLU A 659 -33.99 39.08 16.23
C GLU A 659 -34.43 39.47 17.64
N TYR A 660 -34.19 40.73 18.00
CA TYR A 660 -34.77 41.32 19.20
C TYR A 660 -36.25 41.53 18.90
N ILE A 661 -37.13 40.64 19.38
CA ILE A 661 -38.58 40.92 19.40
C ILE A 661 -38.79 41.91 20.54
N PRO A 662 -39.03 43.21 20.28
CA PRO A 662 -39.27 44.17 21.34
C PRO A 662 -40.63 43.85 21.96
N ASN A 663 -40.69 43.61 23.26
CA ASN A 663 -41.95 43.60 23.99
C ASN A 663 -42.58 45.00 23.86
N ASN A 664 -43.74 45.05 23.18
CA ASN A 664 -44.70 46.15 23.12
C ASN A 664 -44.31 47.46 23.83
N ASN A 665 -43.68 48.36 23.07
CA ASN A 665 -44.21 49.68 22.71
C ASN A 665 -43.06 50.54 22.20
N PHE A 666 -43.28 51.12 21.02
CA PHE A 666 -42.39 51.97 20.21
C PHE A 666 -41.57 51.27 19.12
N LEU A 667 -41.83 51.80 17.93
CA LEU A 667 -41.51 51.31 16.61
C LEU A 667 -40.13 51.85 16.19
N TYR A 668 -39.07 51.07 16.39
CA TYR A 668 -37.79 51.25 15.69
C TYR A 668 -37.10 49.89 15.50
N ILE A 669 -37.08 49.40 14.27
CA ILE A 669 -36.28 48.23 13.88
C ILE A 669 -34.82 48.72 13.76
N ALA A 670 -34.01 48.46 14.78
CA ALA A 670 -32.57 48.63 14.72
C ALA A 670 -31.91 47.26 14.51
N ILE A 671 -31.37 47.01 13.32
CA ILE A 671 -30.56 45.82 13.03
C ILE A 671 -29.18 46.06 13.64
N ALA A 672 -28.92 45.49 14.81
CA ALA A 672 -27.59 45.50 15.41
C ALA A 672 -26.77 44.31 14.88
N ILE A 673 -25.71 44.62 14.12
CA ILE A 673 -24.70 43.64 13.69
C ILE A 673 -23.74 43.44 14.85
N VAL A 674 -23.81 42.29 15.53
CA VAL A 674 -22.78 41.88 16.50
C VAL A 674 -21.88 40.86 15.81
N ASN A 675 -20.66 41.28 15.46
CA ASN A 675 -19.59 40.34 15.09
C ASN A 675 -19.06 39.69 16.38
N VAL A 676 -19.26 38.38 16.53
CA VAL A 676 -18.68 37.55 17.61
C VAL A 676 -17.62 36.63 17.04
#